data_AF-A0A1V5HVM1-F1
#
_entry.id   AF-A0A1V5HVM1-F1
#
_cell.length_a   1.000
_cell.length_b   1.000
_cell.length_c   1.000
_cell.angle_alpha   90.00
_cell.angle_beta   90.00
_cell.angle_gamma   90.00
#
_symmetry.space_group_name_H-M   'P 1'
#
loop_
_entity.id
_entity.type
_entity.pdbx_description
1 polymer ?
#
loop_
_entity_poly.entity_id
_entity_poly.type
_entity_poly.pdbx_seq_one_letter_code
_entity_poly.pdbx_strand_id
1 'polypeptide(L)'
;MGEYQSTFSIPGISSQIDWGAMADKLLENARKPITLWTKQQDTLELKIGLFNEFSASMKTLRSAVTPLKLESIYKAKTAEFSSISGGDAAGILSATVDASAAIARHEIDVTRKAVAEARFSKQILGTMADEDPPLAAPAVFSVNVGGRRADITVQLTDTLSTIADKINTAKDATIDPATGQPYGEGLGVVATVLDGKLVIKSVGTGLGKTKSDWEITRGSTDTDLLGFTAMDAASPSAGNIAKIKDENGNVYPAHFTVLPGTDTIVWDTGEGPPSGVKYTVTYEVNSNALSLTGDNALLTFLGLDNSTLGDPNHRVAAQDAEFRIDGLLVTRSSNDVDDLLDGVKLRINGPGSVIMDITQDAEQAVTGAKDFVDAYNDVMDWINVRLSESTQKDANDDFSKKFGLLHGNSMLWQSKSQLRTMMTSSVIAKYTQKAGETIIGPLSNRGLSSPSTFELTVGVRTARIEVTPSDTLASIASKINSSYEMLHDPEGRTYPIPMASAKVVNNQLVIEASPGRKFSLAGDGGALEAVGLGTPFTLLSQLGITTESADYGKSGKLEFDQEKFMEALRKDPDGVAAIMTTVMSSMDDYIDGMVNTSQQQVGTATVPKGRIAGQIYAYQSEITSIDKRISDLERRLEVRARGLYESFARSEVRLAELQQQAQWLASVVTQLQGKS
;
A
#
# COMPACT_ATOMS: atom_id res chain seq x y z
N MET A 1 -10.46 48.16 18.61
CA MET A 1 -10.24 49.21 19.62
C MET A 1 -10.12 50.55 18.91
N GLY A 2 -11.18 51.35 18.91
CA GLY A 2 -11.01 52.78 18.63
C GLY A 2 -10.50 53.41 19.91
N GLU A 3 -9.30 53.99 19.89
CA GLU A 3 -8.83 54.84 20.99
C GLU A 3 -9.90 55.88 21.27
N TYR A 4 -10.49 55.85 22.46
CA TYR A 4 -11.22 56.99 23.00
C TYR A 4 -10.14 58.03 23.34
N GLN A 5 -9.68 58.75 22.33
CA GLN A 5 -8.89 59.96 22.50
C GLN A 5 -9.79 60.93 23.28
N SER A 6 -9.37 61.24 24.50
CA SER A 6 -10.03 62.20 25.37
C SER A 6 -9.86 63.60 24.77
N THR A 7 -10.67 63.93 23.77
CA THR A 7 -10.59 65.22 23.06
C THR A 7 -11.44 66.30 23.72
N PHE A 8 -12.10 66.00 24.85
CA PHE A 8 -12.88 66.97 25.62
C PHE A 8 -12.34 67.10 27.05
N SER A 9 -11.24 67.84 27.19
CA SER A 9 -10.91 68.49 28.45
C SER A 9 -11.91 69.62 28.65
N ILE A 10 -12.95 69.39 29.45
CA ILE A 10 -13.72 70.48 30.05
C ILE A 10 -12.79 71.09 31.11
N PRO A 11 -12.13 72.23 30.86
CA PRO A 11 -11.25 72.79 31.88
C PRO A 11 -12.18 73.29 32.99
N GLY A 12 -11.99 72.79 34.22
CA GLY A 12 -12.79 73.23 35.37
C GLY A 12 -12.48 74.68 35.74
N ILE A 13 -13.06 75.65 35.03
CA ILE A 13 -12.70 77.07 35.19
C ILE A 13 -13.47 77.75 36.34
N SER A 14 -14.49 77.11 36.89
CA SER A 14 -15.40 77.73 37.88
C SER A 14 -15.37 77.09 39.28
N SER A 15 -15.26 75.76 39.42
CA SER A 15 -15.58 75.07 40.69
C SER A 15 -14.44 74.33 41.39
N GLN A 16 -13.23 74.27 40.82
CA GLN A 16 -12.13 73.39 41.26
C GLN A 16 -12.47 71.88 41.30
N ILE A 17 -13.63 71.45 40.81
CA ILE A 17 -14.04 70.03 40.75
C ILE A 17 -13.68 69.44 39.38
N ASP A 18 -12.89 68.37 39.38
CA ASP A 18 -12.54 67.60 38.18
C ASP A 18 -13.63 66.56 37.87
N TRP A 19 -14.65 67.01 37.14
CA TRP A 19 -15.77 66.16 36.70
C TRP A 19 -15.34 65.09 35.69
N GLY A 20 -14.26 65.32 34.93
CA GLY A 20 -13.68 64.35 34.00
C GLY A 20 -13.15 63.13 34.74
N ALA A 21 -12.29 63.36 35.75
CA ALA A 21 -11.76 62.28 36.57
C ALA A 21 -12.85 61.49 37.33
N MET A 22 -13.95 62.14 37.72
CA MET A 22 -15.08 61.46 38.35
C MET A 22 -15.88 60.60 37.35
N ALA A 23 -16.11 61.11 36.13
CA ALA A 23 -16.71 60.35 35.05
C ALA A 23 -15.88 59.11 34.70
N ASP A 24 -14.56 59.27 34.62
CA ASP A 24 -13.63 58.19 34.30
C ASP A 24 -13.62 57.10 35.36
N LYS A 25 -13.60 57.45 36.66
CA LYS A 25 -13.72 56.45 37.76
C LYS A 25 -15.05 55.71 37.75
N LEU A 26 -16.14 56.37 37.38
CA LEU A 26 -17.45 55.73 37.25
C LEU A 26 -17.50 54.76 36.06
N LEU A 27 -16.89 55.15 34.93
CA LEU A 27 -16.79 54.31 33.74
C LEU A 27 -15.82 53.14 33.95
N GLU A 28 -14.70 53.34 34.63
CA GLU A 28 -13.74 52.31 35.02
C GLU A 28 -14.40 51.23 35.90
N ASN A 29 -15.13 51.63 36.94
CA ASN A 29 -15.88 50.69 37.78
C ASN A 29 -16.94 49.93 36.98
N ALA A 30 -17.56 50.58 36.00
CA ALA A 30 -18.55 49.97 35.12
C ALA A 30 -17.95 49.02 34.06
N ARG A 31 -16.63 49.11 33.79
CA ARG A 31 -15.87 48.20 32.90
C ARG A 31 -15.42 46.91 33.58
N LYS A 32 -15.48 46.79 34.92
CA LYS A 32 -15.05 45.58 35.65
C LYS A 32 -15.60 44.25 35.08
N PRO A 33 -16.88 44.14 34.68
CA PRO A 33 -17.38 42.89 34.09
C PRO A 33 -16.67 42.50 32.79
N ILE A 34 -16.29 43.48 31.96
CA ILE A 34 -15.54 43.25 30.72
C ILE A 34 -14.20 42.60 31.06
N THR A 35 -13.47 43.14 32.04
CA THR A 35 -12.16 42.59 32.44
C THR A 35 -12.24 41.15 32.93
N LEU A 36 -13.35 40.76 33.58
CA LEU A 36 -13.57 39.38 34.00
C LEU A 36 -13.90 38.47 32.81
N TRP A 37 -14.72 38.94 31.89
CA TRP A 37 -15.08 38.22 30.67
C TRP A 37 -13.88 38.02 29.73
N THR A 38 -13.02 39.02 29.57
CA THR A 38 -11.76 38.88 28.83
C THR A 38 -10.86 37.82 29.46
N LYS A 39 -10.70 37.80 30.80
CA LYS A 39 -9.94 36.73 31.48
C LYS A 39 -10.55 35.34 31.27
N GLN A 40 -11.88 35.24 31.20
CA GLN A 40 -12.56 33.99 30.89
C GLN A 40 -12.26 33.54 29.45
N GLN A 41 -12.33 34.46 28.49
CA GLN A 41 -11.94 34.22 27.10
C GLN A 41 -10.50 33.72 27.00
N ASP A 42 -9.55 34.44 27.59
CA ASP A 42 -8.13 34.04 27.59
C ASP A 42 -7.96 32.61 28.13
N THR A 43 -8.67 32.26 29.20
CA THR A 43 -8.63 30.92 29.79
C THR A 43 -9.19 29.86 28.84
N LEU A 44 -10.28 30.16 28.13
CA LEU A 44 -10.89 29.26 27.15
C LEU A 44 -9.98 29.07 25.93
N GLU A 45 -9.32 30.13 25.46
CA GLU A 45 -8.35 30.08 24.36
C GLU A 45 -7.13 29.21 24.72
N LEU A 46 -6.60 29.36 25.94
CA LEU A 46 -5.53 28.48 26.43
C LEU A 46 -5.97 27.02 26.50
N LYS A 47 -7.19 26.74 26.95
CA LYS A 47 -7.77 25.38 26.94
C LYS A 47 -7.93 24.83 25.53
N ILE A 48 -8.37 25.64 24.56
CA ILE A 48 -8.41 25.25 23.15
C ILE A 48 -7.02 24.88 22.65
N GLY A 49 -6.00 25.66 22.99
CA GLY A 49 -4.60 25.34 22.68
C GLY A 49 -4.17 23.98 23.22
N LEU A 50 -4.47 23.68 24.49
CA LEU A 50 -4.15 22.38 25.10
C LEU A 50 -4.90 21.21 24.45
N PHE A 51 -6.18 21.38 24.10
CA PHE A 51 -6.93 20.35 23.38
C PHE A 51 -6.46 20.17 21.92
N ASN A 52 -5.94 21.21 21.28
CA ASN A 52 -5.27 21.10 19.98
C ASN A 52 -3.96 20.31 20.08
N GLU A 53 -3.15 20.56 21.13
CA GLU A 53 -1.96 19.76 21.43
C GLU A 53 -2.32 18.28 21.64
N PHE A 54 -3.39 18.00 22.41
CA PHE A 54 -3.88 16.63 22.62
C PHE A 54 -4.40 15.98 21.34
N SER A 55 -5.12 16.73 20.50
CA SER A 55 -5.58 16.25 19.20
C SER A 55 -4.40 15.91 18.28
N ALA A 56 -3.34 16.72 18.30
CA ALA A 56 -2.13 16.46 17.54
C ALA A 56 -1.41 15.19 18.03
N SER A 57 -1.23 15.01 19.35
CA SER A 57 -0.59 13.80 19.88
C SER A 57 -1.38 12.53 19.57
N MET A 58 -2.71 12.57 19.67
CA MET A 58 -3.58 11.46 19.27
C MET A 58 -3.46 11.15 17.76
N LYS A 59 -3.33 12.17 16.89
CA LYS A 59 -3.08 11.96 15.46
C LYS A 59 -1.71 11.35 15.18
N THR A 60 -0.67 11.76 15.91
CA THR A 60 0.67 11.14 15.82
C THR A 60 0.61 9.66 16.21
N LEU A 61 -0.08 9.33 17.31
CA LEU A 61 -0.33 7.94 17.69
C LEU A 61 -1.07 7.17 16.60
N ARG A 62 -2.09 7.78 15.97
CA ARG A 62 -2.80 7.17 14.83
C ARG A 62 -1.86 6.83 13.68
N SER A 63 -0.92 7.72 13.36
CA SER A 63 0.06 7.49 12.30
C SER A 63 0.96 6.29 12.61
N ALA A 64 1.39 6.11 13.88
CA ALA A 64 2.18 4.95 14.30
C ALA A 64 1.36 3.65 14.30
N VAL A 65 0.06 3.71 14.61
CA VAL A 65 -0.86 2.56 14.61
C VAL A 65 -1.21 2.11 13.18
N THR A 66 -1.22 3.01 12.21
CA THR A 66 -1.78 2.76 10.86
C THR A 66 -1.06 1.61 10.12
N PRO A 67 0.28 1.59 10.00
CA PRO A 67 0.99 0.49 9.35
C PRO A 67 0.70 -0.85 10.03
N LEU A 68 0.71 -0.88 11.37
CA LEU A 68 0.53 -2.08 12.19
C LEU A 68 -0.84 -2.77 12.04
N LYS A 69 -1.78 -2.16 11.31
CA LYS A 69 -3.07 -2.76 10.92
C LYS A 69 -2.96 -3.71 9.72
N LEU A 70 -1.82 -3.73 9.03
CA LEU A 70 -1.59 -4.58 7.85
C LEU A 70 -1.01 -5.93 8.26
N GLU A 71 -1.70 -7.02 7.90
CA GLU A 71 -1.23 -8.39 8.18
C GLU A 71 0.12 -8.68 7.50
N SER A 72 0.39 -8.06 6.34
CA SER A 72 1.62 -8.26 5.58
C SER A 72 2.89 -7.86 6.34
N ILE A 73 2.80 -6.92 7.29
CA ILE A 73 3.96 -6.50 8.10
C ILE A 73 4.47 -7.64 8.99
N TYR A 74 3.57 -8.49 9.45
CA TYR A 74 3.91 -9.60 10.37
C TYR A 74 4.16 -10.92 9.65
N LYS A 75 3.79 -11.01 8.37
CA LYS A 75 3.97 -12.21 7.54
C LYS A 75 5.04 -12.05 6.47
N ALA A 76 5.76 -10.93 6.48
CA ALA A 76 6.85 -10.66 5.56
C ALA A 76 7.94 -11.73 5.70
N LYS A 77 8.51 -12.13 4.57
CA LYS A 77 9.60 -13.10 4.51
C LYS A 77 10.71 -12.52 3.67
N THR A 78 11.93 -12.93 4.01
CA THR A 78 13.13 -12.51 3.27
C THR A 78 13.96 -13.74 2.92
N ALA A 79 14.74 -13.64 1.85
CA ALA A 79 15.74 -14.62 1.47
C ALA A 79 17.12 -14.05 1.79
N GLU A 80 17.80 -14.66 2.75
CA GLU A 80 19.19 -14.38 3.04
C GLU A 80 20.08 -15.32 2.21
N PHE A 81 21.14 -14.77 1.61
CA PHE A 81 22.04 -15.55 0.77
C PHE A 81 23.43 -15.61 1.37
N SER A 82 24.01 -16.82 1.41
CA SER A 82 25.42 -17.02 1.73
C SER A 82 26.12 -17.76 0.59
N SER A 83 27.27 -17.26 0.16
CA SER A 83 28.06 -17.89 -0.90
C SER A 83 28.91 -19.04 -0.33
N ILE A 84 28.92 -20.19 -1.01
CA ILE A 84 29.67 -21.37 -0.57
C ILE A 84 31.15 -21.27 -0.99
N SER A 85 31.41 -20.67 -2.16
CA SER A 85 32.74 -20.58 -2.76
C SER A 85 33.52 -19.29 -2.44
N GLY A 86 32.97 -18.43 -1.56
CA GLY A 86 33.44 -17.06 -1.38
C GLY A 86 33.09 -16.15 -2.57
N GLY A 87 32.76 -14.88 -2.28
CA GLY A 87 32.27 -13.91 -3.27
C GLY A 87 30.90 -13.34 -2.92
N ASP A 88 30.44 -12.37 -3.71
CA ASP A 88 29.14 -11.74 -3.53
C ASP A 88 28.02 -12.67 -4.01
N ALA A 89 27.16 -13.14 -3.10
CA ALA A 89 26.05 -14.01 -3.42
C ALA A 89 25.07 -13.34 -4.40
N ALA A 90 24.89 -12.01 -4.30
CA ALA A 90 24.01 -11.26 -5.19
C ALA A 90 24.50 -11.28 -6.66
N GLY A 91 25.81 -11.42 -6.89
CA GLY A 91 26.39 -11.59 -8.22
C GLY A 91 26.05 -12.95 -8.87
N ILE A 92 25.66 -13.94 -8.07
CA ILE A 92 25.30 -15.29 -8.53
C ILE A 92 23.77 -15.38 -8.66
N LEU A 93 23.05 -15.09 -7.59
CA LEU A 93 21.61 -15.27 -7.47
C LEU A 93 21.01 -14.20 -6.56
N SER A 94 19.78 -13.81 -6.87
CA SER A 94 18.94 -13.01 -5.98
C SER A 94 17.53 -13.58 -5.99
N ALA A 95 16.72 -13.31 -4.96
CA ALA A 95 15.32 -13.69 -4.97
C ALA A 95 14.44 -12.60 -4.36
N THR A 96 13.20 -12.54 -4.83
CA THR A 96 12.12 -11.86 -4.13
C THR A 96 11.19 -12.91 -3.54
N VAL A 97 10.84 -12.73 -2.27
CA VAL A 97 10.01 -13.66 -1.50
C VAL A 97 8.75 -12.93 -1.07
N ASP A 98 7.61 -13.57 -1.22
CA ASP A 98 6.33 -13.08 -0.68
C ASP A 98 5.90 -13.84 0.58
N ALA A 99 4.76 -13.45 1.15
CA ALA A 99 4.28 -14.00 2.41
C ALA A 99 3.88 -15.49 2.34
N SER A 100 3.62 -16.06 1.15
CA SER A 100 3.25 -17.48 1.01
C SER A 100 4.44 -18.43 1.09
N ALA A 101 5.66 -17.94 0.80
CA ALA A 101 6.86 -18.77 0.71
C ALA A 101 7.12 -19.58 1.98
N ALA A 102 7.49 -20.85 1.87
CA ALA A 102 7.82 -21.65 3.05
C ALA A 102 9.14 -21.17 3.68
N ILE A 103 9.22 -21.16 5.02
CA ILE A 103 10.50 -20.98 5.72
C ILE A 103 11.32 -22.25 5.48
N ALA A 104 12.39 -22.13 4.72
CA ALA A 104 13.20 -23.24 4.25
C ALA A 104 14.61 -22.78 3.89
N ARG A 105 15.54 -23.73 3.91
CA ARG A 105 16.91 -23.56 3.44
C ARG A 105 17.08 -24.36 2.16
N HIS A 106 17.62 -23.71 1.13
CA HIS A 106 17.87 -24.33 -0.18
C HIS A 106 19.34 -24.17 -0.57
N GLU A 107 19.94 -25.25 -1.06
CA GLU A 107 21.26 -25.21 -1.69
C GLU A 107 21.10 -25.07 -3.20
N ILE A 108 21.68 -24.02 -3.78
CA ILE A 108 21.51 -23.68 -5.19
C ILE A 108 22.87 -23.56 -5.88
N ASP A 109 23.08 -24.41 -6.88
CA ASP A 109 24.28 -24.43 -7.72
C ASP A 109 23.95 -23.96 -9.12
N VAL A 110 24.36 -22.75 -9.49
CA VAL A 110 24.18 -22.23 -10.85
C VAL A 110 25.36 -22.64 -11.72
N THR A 111 25.11 -23.50 -12.70
CA THR A 111 26.13 -23.92 -13.68
C THR A 111 26.31 -22.86 -14.76
N ARG A 112 25.21 -22.32 -15.28
CA ARG A 112 25.21 -21.27 -16.32
C ARG A 112 23.88 -20.52 -16.34
N LYS A 113 23.95 -19.26 -16.78
CA LYS A 113 22.78 -18.41 -17.00
C LYS A 113 22.19 -18.59 -18.40
N ALA A 114 20.93 -18.22 -18.55
CA ALA A 114 20.31 -18.12 -19.85
C ALA A 114 20.90 -16.94 -20.63
N VAL A 115 21.16 -17.13 -21.92
CA VAL A 115 21.70 -16.11 -22.82
C VAL A 115 20.78 -16.00 -24.03
N ALA A 116 20.48 -14.77 -24.43
CA ALA A 116 19.71 -14.50 -25.64
C ALA A 116 20.58 -14.64 -26.89
N GLU A 117 20.01 -15.14 -27.97
CA GLU A 117 20.73 -15.22 -29.24
C GLU A 117 21.07 -13.83 -29.77
N ALA A 118 22.29 -13.66 -30.27
CA ALA A 118 22.72 -12.45 -30.94
C ALA A 118 23.51 -12.77 -32.21
N ARG A 119 23.31 -11.95 -33.25
CA ARG A 119 24.05 -11.99 -34.52
C ARG A 119 24.74 -10.64 -34.72
N PHE A 120 25.98 -10.67 -35.19
CA PHE A 120 26.78 -9.47 -35.42
C PHE A 120 27.21 -9.41 -36.87
N SER A 121 27.06 -8.24 -37.51
CA SER A 121 27.61 -7.99 -38.83
C SER A 121 29.13 -7.78 -38.77
N LYS A 122 29.77 -7.73 -39.94
CA LYS A 122 31.07 -7.08 -40.09
C LYS A 122 30.97 -5.59 -39.74
N GLN A 123 32.12 -4.96 -39.53
CA GLN A 123 32.16 -3.51 -39.33
C GLN A 123 31.89 -2.79 -40.65
N ILE A 124 30.95 -1.85 -40.65
CA ILE A 124 30.61 -0.97 -41.77
C ILE A 124 30.43 0.44 -41.20
N LEU A 125 31.19 1.41 -41.72
CA LEU A 125 31.22 2.78 -41.17
C LEU A 125 30.41 3.78 -42.00
N GLY A 126 30.14 3.46 -43.26
CA GLY A 126 29.43 4.32 -44.21
C GLY A 126 28.10 3.75 -44.66
N THR A 127 27.66 4.20 -45.84
CA THR A 127 26.52 3.59 -46.53
C THR A 127 26.93 2.29 -47.21
N MET A 128 25.96 1.45 -47.58
CA MET A 128 26.24 0.19 -48.30
C MET A 128 26.97 0.42 -49.64
N ALA A 129 26.91 1.64 -50.19
CA ALA A 129 27.62 2.06 -51.40
C ALA A 129 29.06 2.53 -51.16
N ASP A 130 29.44 2.87 -49.92
CA ASP A 130 30.77 3.38 -49.59
C ASP A 130 31.78 2.27 -49.27
N GLU A 131 31.26 1.05 -49.04
CA GLU A 131 32.09 -0.13 -48.78
C GLU A 131 32.83 -0.59 -50.06
N ASP A 132 33.97 -1.26 -49.89
CA ASP A 132 34.76 -1.82 -50.98
C ASP A 132 34.86 -3.36 -50.87
N PRO A 133 34.28 -4.13 -51.81
CA PRO A 133 33.41 -3.68 -52.91
C PRO A 133 32.03 -3.21 -52.39
N PRO A 134 31.33 -2.31 -53.10
CA PRO A 134 30.01 -1.83 -52.68
C PRO A 134 28.94 -2.90 -52.86
N LEU A 135 27.81 -2.74 -52.15
CA LEU A 135 26.63 -3.59 -52.40
C LEU A 135 26.19 -3.44 -53.87
N ALA A 136 26.04 -4.57 -54.57
CA ALA A 136 25.83 -4.56 -56.02
C ALA A 136 24.49 -3.95 -56.46
N ALA A 137 23.43 -4.19 -55.69
CA ALA A 137 22.09 -3.66 -55.91
C ALA A 137 21.26 -3.73 -54.61
N PRO A 138 20.16 -2.97 -54.48
CA PRO A 138 19.23 -3.16 -53.38
C PRO A 138 18.74 -4.61 -53.30
N ALA A 139 18.73 -5.15 -52.09
CA ALA A 139 18.42 -6.56 -51.83
C ALA A 139 17.62 -6.72 -50.53
N VAL A 140 17.03 -7.89 -50.34
CA VAL A 140 16.17 -8.20 -49.20
C VAL A 140 16.72 -9.42 -48.48
N PHE A 141 16.79 -9.35 -47.16
CA PHE A 141 17.00 -10.51 -46.31
C PHE A 141 15.87 -10.61 -45.29
N SER A 142 15.61 -11.80 -44.79
CA SER A 142 14.55 -12.06 -43.82
C SER A 142 15.14 -12.38 -42.44
N VAL A 143 14.50 -11.86 -41.41
CA VAL A 143 14.80 -12.17 -40.01
C VAL A 143 13.75 -13.15 -39.50
N ASN A 144 14.19 -14.31 -38.99
CA ASN A 144 13.31 -15.39 -38.55
C ASN A 144 13.57 -15.76 -37.09
N VAL A 145 12.53 -15.69 -36.25
CA VAL A 145 12.61 -15.97 -34.82
C VAL A 145 11.29 -16.55 -34.32
N GLY A 146 11.33 -17.67 -33.60
CA GLY A 146 10.13 -18.28 -33.01
C GLY A 146 8.99 -18.61 -33.98
N GLY A 147 9.29 -18.90 -35.25
CA GLY A 147 8.30 -19.16 -36.30
C GLY A 147 7.72 -17.91 -36.97
N ARG A 148 8.19 -16.72 -36.60
CA ARG A 148 7.84 -15.42 -37.23
C ARG A 148 8.93 -15.03 -38.22
N ARG A 149 8.55 -14.30 -39.28
CA ARG A 149 9.47 -13.80 -40.31
C ARG A 149 9.17 -12.35 -40.62
N ALA A 150 10.20 -11.55 -40.88
CA ALA A 150 10.03 -10.27 -41.55
C ALA A 150 11.13 -10.00 -42.56
N ASP A 151 10.74 -9.33 -43.64
CA ASP A 151 11.61 -9.02 -44.75
C ASP A 151 12.16 -7.59 -44.62
N ILE A 152 13.48 -7.47 -44.70
CA ILE A 152 14.22 -6.23 -44.50
C ILE A 152 14.88 -5.84 -45.83
N THR A 153 14.35 -4.77 -46.43
CA THR A 153 14.91 -4.21 -47.66
C THR A 153 16.09 -3.30 -47.36
N VAL A 154 17.26 -3.65 -47.89
CA VAL A 154 18.50 -2.89 -47.80
C VAL A 154 18.77 -2.17 -49.11
N GLN A 155 18.90 -0.85 -49.04
CA GLN A 155 19.21 0.06 -50.13
C GLN A 155 20.69 0.44 -50.11
N LEU A 156 21.22 0.88 -51.25
CA LEU A 156 22.62 1.33 -51.37
C LEU A 156 22.96 2.51 -50.44
N THR A 157 21.97 3.37 -50.17
CA THR A 157 22.11 4.55 -49.30
C THR A 157 21.91 4.24 -47.82
N ASP A 158 21.55 3.01 -47.45
CA ASP A 158 21.35 2.65 -46.05
C ASP A 158 22.68 2.62 -45.29
N THR A 159 22.61 2.96 -44.02
CA THR A 159 23.67 2.72 -43.03
C THR A 159 23.23 1.57 -42.12
N LEU A 160 24.14 1.02 -41.31
CA LEU A 160 23.75 0.03 -40.31
C LEU A 160 22.68 0.55 -39.34
N SER A 161 22.66 1.86 -39.04
CA SER A 161 21.63 2.45 -38.18
C SER A 161 20.26 2.41 -38.84
N THR A 162 20.17 2.76 -40.13
CA THR A 162 18.87 2.72 -40.83
C THR A 162 18.38 1.28 -41.02
N ILE A 163 19.30 0.31 -41.18
CA ILE A 163 18.96 -1.12 -41.19
C ILE A 163 18.48 -1.57 -39.81
N ALA A 164 19.12 -1.16 -38.72
CA ALA A 164 18.68 -1.47 -37.36
C ALA A 164 17.27 -0.93 -37.10
N ASP A 165 16.98 0.31 -37.50
CA ASP A 165 15.66 0.90 -37.37
C ASP A 165 14.61 0.15 -38.19
N LYS A 166 14.95 -0.30 -39.40
CA LYS A 166 14.08 -1.15 -40.22
C LYS A 166 13.77 -2.48 -39.53
N ILE A 167 14.75 -3.11 -38.89
CA ILE A 167 14.54 -4.36 -38.13
C ILE A 167 13.64 -4.11 -36.91
N ASN A 168 13.89 -3.04 -36.14
CA ASN A 168 13.11 -2.71 -34.94
C ASN A 168 11.67 -2.31 -35.25
N THR A 169 11.42 -1.76 -36.45
CA THR A 169 10.09 -1.36 -36.91
C THR A 169 9.40 -2.44 -37.74
N ALA A 170 10.13 -3.51 -38.09
CA ALA A 170 9.61 -4.61 -38.87
C ALA A 170 8.51 -5.35 -38.11
N LYS A 171 7.47 -5.70 -38.87
CA LYS A 171 6.34 -6.46 -38.38
C LYS A 171 6.37 -7.85 -38.97
N ASP A 172 5.77 -8.78 -38.24
CA ASP A 172 5.60 -10.16 -38.65
C ASP A 172 4.85 -10.24 -39.99
N ALA A 173 5.59 -10.72 -40.99
CA ALA A 173 5.16 -10.92 -42.36
C ALA A 173 4.61 -12.34 -42.58
N THR A 174 4.58 -13.20 -41.56
CA THR A 174 3.92 -14.50 -41.66
C THR A 174 2.45 -14.34 -41.94
N ILE A 175 1.95 -15.15 -42.87
CA ILE A 175 0.56 -15.05 -43.33
C ILE A 175 -0.36 -15.86 -42.42
N ASP A 176 -1.42 -15.20 -41.95
CA ASP A 176 -2.50 -15.88 -41.25
C ASP A 176 -3.30 -16.76 -42.24
N PRO A 177 -3.35 -18.09 -42.04
CA PRO A 177 -4.04 -18.99 -42.96
C PRO A 177 -5.55 -18.75 -43.00
N ALA A 178 -6.14 -18.09 -42.00
CA ALA A 178 -7.57 -17.79 -41.98
C ALA A 178 -7.92 -16.55 -42.83
N THR A 179 -7.07 -15.52 -42.82
CA THR A 179 -7.34 -14.22 -43.46
C THR A 179 -6.53 -13.99 -44.74
N GLY A 180 -5.45 -14.73 -44.93
CA GLY A 180 -4.49 -14.51 -46.02
C GLY A 180 -3.71 -13.18 -45.89
N GLN A 181 -3.71 -12.56 -44.70
CA GLN A 181 -3.00 -11.31 -44.40
C GLN A 181 -1.88 -11.54 -43.38
N PRO A 182 -0.85 -10.69 -43.32
CA PRO A 182 0.20 -10.80 -42.30
C PRO A 182 -0.30 -10.56 -40.87
N TYR A 183 0.26 -11.25 -39.87
CA TYR A 183 -0.10 -11.03 -38.44
C TYR A 183 0.24 -9.62 -37.94
N GLY A 184 1.35 -9.02 -38.39
CA GLY A 184 1.67 -7.63 -38.11
C GLY A 184 2.16 -7.33 -36.67
N GLU A 185 2.44 -8.35 -35.86
CA GLU A 185 3.04 -8.21 -34.52
C GLU A 185 4.54 -7.89 -34.60
N GLY A 186 5.18 -7.54 -33.47
CA GLY A 186 6.64 -7.44 -33.42
C GLY A 186 7.31 -8.81 -33.50
N LEU A 187 8.50 -8.88 -34.10
CA LEU A 187 9.26 -10.13 -34.26
C LEU A 187 9.82 -10.71 -32.97
N GLY A 188 10.04 -9.91 -31.93
CA GLY A 188 10.74 -10.35 -30.72
C GLY A 188 12.27 -10.29 -30.83
N VAL A 189 12.79 -9.42 -31.71
CA VAL A 189 14.21 -9.05 -31.77
C VAL A 189 14.40 -7.55 -31.55
N VAL A 190 15.61 -7.17 -31.15
CA VAL A 190 16.08 -5.78 -31.07
C VAL A 190 17.38 -5.68 -31.86
N ALA A 191 17.46 -4.71 -32.75
CA ALA A 191 18.65 -4.37 -33.50
C ALA A 191 19.26 -3.05 -32.99
N THR A 192 20.58 -3.02 -32.86
CA THR A 192 21.36 -1.84 -32.47
C THR A 192 22.66 -1.78 -33.25
N VAL A 193 23.34 -0.64 -33.24
CA VAL A 193 24.69 -0.51 -33.81
C VAL A 193 25.70 -0.28 -32.68
N LEU A 194 26.71 -1.14 -32.61
CA LEU A 194 27.80 -1.03 -31.63
C LEU A 194 29.13 -1.20 -32.34
N ASP A 195 30.03 -0.23 -32.17
CA ASP A 195 31.38 -0.23 -32.80
C ASP A 195 31.34 -0.43 -34.33
N GLY A 196 30.37 0.20 -35.00
CA GLY A 196 30.17 0.06 -36.44
C GLY A 196 29.70 -1.33 -36.88
N LYS A 197 29.19 -2.18 -35.98
CA LYS A 197 28.55 -3.46 -36.28
C LYS A 197 27.07 -3.43 -35.96
N LEU A 198 26.26 -4.01 -36.83
CA LEU A 198 24.85 -4.27 -36.58
C LEU A 198 24.75 -5.47 -35.64
N VAL A 199 24.08 -5.27 -34.51
CA VAL A 199 23.82 -6.27 -33.49
C VAL A 199 22.33 -6.57 -33.49
N ILE A 200 21.95 -7.77 -33.92
CA ILE A 200 20.56 -8.25 -33.86
C ILE A 200 20.45 -9.24 -32.73
N LYS A 201 19.63 -8.95 -31.73
CA LYS A 201 19.51 -9.75 -30.50
C LYS A 201 18.06 -10.16 -30.26
N SER A 202 17.84 -11.40 -29.84
CA SER A 202 16.54 -11.85 -29.36
C SER A 202 16.15 -11.13 -28.06
N VAL A 203 14.85 -10.81 -27.90
CA VAL A 203 14.33 -10.19 -26.67
C VAL A 203 14.39 -11.17 -25.50
N GLY A 204 14.06 -12.44 -25.76
CA GLY A 204 14.11 -13.51 -24.75
C GLY A 204 15.50 -14.12 -24.61
N THR A 205 15.86 -14.52 -23.39
CA THR A 205 17.02 -15.38 -23.16
C THR A 205 16.68 -16.85 -23.38
N GLY A 206 17.69 -17.72 -23.43
CA GLY A 206 17.44 -19.14 -23.62
C GLY A 206 17.02 -19.47 -25.04
N LEU A 207 16.83 -20.74 -25.31
CA LEU A 207 16.22 -21.19 -26.55
C LEU A 207 14.73 -20.83 -26.58
N GLY A 208 14.07 -20.96 -25.42
CA GLY A 208 12.61 -20.94 -25.34
C GLY A 208 12.00 -22.11 -26.11
N LYS A 209 10.82 -22.57 -25.73
CA LYS A 209 10.09 -23.57 -26.53
C LYS A 209 8.63 -23.18 -26.55
N THR A 210 8.11 -22.92 -27.75
CA THR A 210 6.69 -22.68 -27.97
C THR A 210 6.13 -23.84 -28.77
N LYS A 211 4.99 -24.35 -28.32
CA LYS A 211 4.17 -25.32 -29.04
C LYS A 211 2.84 -24.66 -29.37
N SER A 212 2.54 -24.54 -30.66
CA SER A 212 1.34 -23.86 -31.14
C SER A 212 0.55 -24.76 -32.07
N ASP A 213 -0.77 -24.73 -31.92
CA ASP A 213 -1.70 -25.39 -32.81
C ASP A 213 -2.28 -24.36 -33.80
N TRP A 214 -2.18 -24.67 -35.08
CA TRP A 214 -2.68 -23.84 -36.17
C TRP A 214 -3.79 -24.55 -36.91
N GLU A 215 -5.00 -23.97 -36.91
CA GLU A 215 -6.13 -24.49 -37.69
C GLU A 215 -6.07 -23.96 -39.12
N ILE A 216 -6.06 -24.87 -40.08
CA ILE A 216 -5.91 -24.59 -41.51
C ILE A 216 -7.05 -25.28 -42.25
N THR A 217 -7.61 -24.62 -43.26
CA THR A 217 -8.59 -25.25 -44.16
C THR A 217 -7.87 -25.71 -45.41
N ARG A 218 -7.99 -26.99 -45.77
CA ARG A 218 -7.35 -27.56 -46.95
C ARG A 218 -7.82 -26.87 -48.23
N GLY A 219 -6.88 -26.35 -49.01
CA GLY A 219 -7.11 -25.77 -50.33
C GLY A 219 -7.42 -26.80 -51.41
N SER A 220 -7.73 -26.32 -52.61
CA SER A 220 -7.99 -27.16 -53.78
C SER A 220 -6.73 -27.59 -54.54
N THR A 221 -5.56 -27.05 -54.19
CA THR A 221 -4.25 -27.39 -54.74
C THR A 221 -3.44 -28.23 -53.75
N ASP A 222 -2.30 -28.78 -54.15
CA ASP A 222 -1.39 -29.51 -53.26
C ASP A 222 -0.63 -28.60 -52.27
N THR A 223 -1.01 -27.33 -52.12
CA THR A 223 -0.30 -26.34 -51.30
C THR A 223 -1.23 -25.62 -50.35
N ASP A 224 -0.86 -25.48 -49.08
CA ASP A 224 -1.55 -24.62 -48.12
C ASP A 224 -0.58 -23.65 -47.45
N LEU A 225 -1.13 -22.55 -46.93
CA LEU A 225 -0.39 -21.60 -46.10
C LEU A 225 -0.40 -22.04 -44.64
N LEU A 226 0.74 -21.92 -43.98
CA LEU A 226 0.95 -22.14 -42.56
C LEU A 226 0.89 -20.79 -41.84
N GLY A 227 0.42 -20.77 -40.59
CA GLY A 227 0.49 -19.57 -39.74
C GLY A 227 1.88 -19.28 -39.16
N PHE A 228 2.92 -19.91 -39.71
CA PHE A 228 4.29 -19.80 -39.23
C PHE A 228 5.29 -20.08 -40.37
N THR A 229 6.49 -19.53 -40.24
CA THR A 229 7.62 -19.87 -41.12
C THR A 229 8.45 -20.99 -40.51
N ALA A 230 8.60 -22.10 -41.23
CA ALA A 230 9.52 -23.16 -40.84
C ALA A 230 10.91 -22.91 -41.43
N MET A 231 11.95 -23.06 -40.62
CA MET A 231 13.33 -23.00 -41.08
C MET A 231 13.88 -24.39 -41.40
N ASP A 232 14.95 -24.43 -42.21
CA ASP A 232 15.71 -25.66 -42.44
C ASP A 232 16.27 -26.22 -41.14
N ALA A 233 16.44 -27.54 -41.07
CA ALA A 233 16.91 -28.24 -39.87
C ALA A 233 18.30 -27.80 -39.41
N ALA A 234 19.13 -27.26 -40.31
CA ALA A 234 20.45 -26.72 -39.95
C ALA A 234 20.40 -25.31 -39.33
N SER A 235 19.25 -24.62 -39.43
CA SER A 235 19.09 -23.25 -38.94
C SER A 235 18.89 -23.21 -37.42
N PRO A 236 19.45 -22.20 -36.71
CA PRO A 236 19.25 -22.03 -35.27
C PRO A 236 17.79 -22.00 -34.81
N SER A 237 16.92 -21.37 -35.61
CA SER A 237 15.48 -21.24 -35.35
C SER A 237 14.63 -22.30 -36.04
N ALA A 238 15.21 -23.46 -36.35
CA ALA A 238 14.47 -24.63 -36.81
C ALA A 238 13.36 -25.01 -35.82
N GLY A 239 12.22 -25.40 -36.36
CA GLY A 239 11.12 -26.01 -35.61
C GLY A 239 10.71 -27.33 -36.25
N ASN A 240 9.88 -28.09 -35.52
CA ASN A 240 9.30 -29.34 -36.01
C ASN A 240 7.78 -29.22 -36.11
N ILE A 241 7.20 -29.93 -37.07
CA ILE A 241 5.77 -30.24 -37.01
C ILE A 241 5.63 -31.51 -36.17
N ALA A 242 5.10 -31.35 -34.95
CA ALA A 242 4.93 -32.44 -34.01
C ALA A 242 3.75 -33.35 -34.40
N LYS A 243 2.69 -32.77 -34.98
CA LYS A 243 1.48 -33.50 -35.38
C LYS A 243 0.66 -32.73 -36.40
N ILE A 244 0.06 -33.45 -37.34
CA ILE A 244 -1.05 -32.93 -38.16
C ILE A 244 -2.26 -33.85 -37.97
N LYS A 245 -3.43 -33.27 -37.66
CA LYS A 245 -4.69 -34.03 -37.53
C LYS A 245 -5.88 -33.29 -38.16
N ASP A 246 -6.83 -34.00 -38.74
CA ASP A 246 -8.10 -33.39 -39.16
C ASP A 246 -9.12 -33.30 -38.01
N GLU A 247 -10.28 -32.68 -38.28
CA GLU A 247 -11.41 -32.57 -37.34
C GLU A 247 -12.01 -33.92 -36.91
N ASN A 248 -11.79 -34.98 -37.69
CA ASN A 248 -12.26 -36.33 -37.40
C ASN A 248 -11.24 -37.16 -36.60
N GLY A 249 -10.07 -36.59 -36.31
CA GLY A 249 -8.99 -37.22 -35.55
C GLY A 249 -8.03 -38.07 -36.39
N ASN A 250 -8.14 -38.08 -37.72
CA ASN A 250 -7.17 -38.74 -38.60
C ASN A 250 -5.83 -37.99 -38.54
N VAL A 251 -4.72 -38.72 -38.46
CA VAL A 251 -3.36 -38.16 -38.31
C VAL A 251 -2.58 -38.34 -39.60
N TYR A 252 -1.85 -37.30 -40.01
CA TYR A 252 -1.08 -37.26 -41.26
C TYR A 252 0.43 -37.06 -40.97
N PRO A 253 1.23 -38.13 -40.84
CA PRO A 253 2.57 -38.03 -40.27
C PRO A 253 3.72 -37.83 -41.26
N ALA A 254 3.58 -38.10 -42.57
CA ALA A 254 4.75 -38.20 -43.46
C ALA A 254 4.57 -37.79 -44.93
N HIS A 255 3.37 -37.38 -45.37
CA HIS A 255 3.07 -37.11 -46.79
C HIS A 255 3.00 -35.63 -47.13
N PHE A 256 3.97 -34.87 -46.64
CA PHE A 256 4.07 -33.43 -46.88
C PHE A 256 5.52 -32.96 -46.80
N THR A 257 5.80 -31.86 -47.47
CA THR A 257 7.06 -31.11 -47.39
C THR A 257 6.75 -29.68 -46.98
N VAL A 258 7.41 -29.17 -45.96
CA VAL A 258 7.38 -27.73 -45.64
C VAL A 258 8.53 -27.05 -46.33
N LEU A 259 8.25 -26.00 -47.08
CA LEU A 259 9.28 -25.23 -47.77
C LEU A 259 10.04 -24.35 -46.77
N PRO A 260 11.36 -24.56 -46.58
CA PRO A 260 12.13 -23.78 -45.62
C PRO A 260 12.17 -22.30 -45.98
N GLY A 261 12.06 -21.41 -44.98
CA GLY A 261 12.05 -19.97 -45.20
C GLY A 261 10.70 -19.42 -45.64
N THR A 262 9.69 -20.28 -45.82
CA THR A 262 8.34 -19.89 -46.23
C THR A 262 7.27 -20.40 -45.29
N ASP A 263 6.05 -19.91 -45.50
CA ASP A 263 4.86 -20.24 -44.72
C ASP A 263 4.03 -21.27 -45.47
N THR A 264 4.67 -22.26 -46.12
CA THR A 264 4.00 -23.13 -47.09
C THR A 264 4.26 -24.60 -46.81
N ILE A 265 3.18 -25.36 -46.71
CA ILE A 265 3.18 -26.81 -46.75
C ILE A 265 2.74 -27.29 -48.13
N VAL A 266 3.45 -28.27 -48.66
CA VAL A 266 3.14 -28.95 -49.92
C VAL A 266 2.81 -30.39 -49.59
N TRP A 267 1.61 -30.83 -49.94
CA TRP A 267 1.16 -32.21 -49.79
C TRP A 267 1.65 -33.06 -50.95
N ASP A 268 1.99 -34.31 -50.68
CA ASP A 268 2.22 -35.27 -51.75
C ASP A 268 0.92 -35.49 -52.54
N THR A 269 1.02 -35.74 -53.85
CA THR A 269 -0.16 -35.84 -54.71
C THR A 269 -1.11 -36.94 -54.24
N GLY A 270 -2.35 -36.56 -53.93
CA GLY A 270 -3.39 -37.48 -53.46
C GLY A 270 -3.36 -37.78 -51.96
N GLU A 271 -2.41 -37.20 -51.22
CA GLU A 271 -2.26 -37.33 -49.78
C GLU A 271 -2.81 -36.10 -49.03
N GLY A 272 -2.95 -36.25 -47.72
CA GLY A 272 -3.42 -35.20 -46.82
C GLY A 272 -4.95 -35.17 -46.62
N PRO A 273 -5.45 -34.19 -45.85
CA PRO A 273 -6.89 -34.01 -45.65
C PRO A 273 -7.62 -33.73 -46.97
N PRO A 274 -8.90 -34.12 -47.11
CA PRO A 274 -9.71 -33.74 -48.28
C PRO A 274 -9.85 -32.22 -48.41
N SER A 275 -9.93 -31.72 -49.65
CA SER A 275 -10.16 -30.28 -49.92
C SER A 275 -11.39 -29.76 -49.17
N GLY A 276 -11.25 -28.61 -48.52
CA GLY A 276 -12.29 -27.96 -47.71
C GLY A 276 -12.39 -28.46 -46.26
N VAL A 277 -11.67 -29.53 -45.88
CA VAL A 277 -11.63 -30.03 -44.51
C VAL A 277 -10.63 -29.20 -43.68
N LYS A 278 -11.01 -28.93 -42.43
CA LYS A 278 -10.13 -28.30 -41.45
C LYS A 278 -9.17 -29.31 -40.84
N TYR A 279 -7.92 -28.91 -40.69
CA TYR A 279 -6.90 -29.66 -40.00
C TYR A 279 -6.06 -28.77 -39.09
N THR A 280 -5.53 -29.36 -38.03
CA THR A 280 -4.65 -28.71 -37.07
C THR A 280 -3.22 -29.15 -37.29
N VAL A 281 -2.31 -28.19 -37.44
CA VAL A 281 -0.86 -28.39 -37.44
C VAL A 281 -0.31 -27.94 -36.10
N THR A 282 0.27 -28.88 -35.36
CA THR A 282 0.99 -28.61 -34.12
C THR A 282 2.47 -28.38 -34.45
N TYR A 283 2.95 -27.15 -34.28
CA TYR A 283 4.32 -26.73 -34.54
C TYR A 283 5.07 -26.46 -33.23
N GLU A 284 6.27 -27.01 -33.09
CA GLU A 284 7.18 -26.75 -31.96
C GLU A 284 8.43 -26.05 -32.47
N VAL A 285 8.79 -24.91 -31.86
CA VAL A 285 9.96 -24.12 -32.28
C VAL A 285 10.68 -23.51 -31.10
N ASN A 286 11.98 -23.30 -31.25
CA ASN A 286 12.76 -22.50 -30.33
C ASN A 286 12.37 -21.03 -30.48
N SER A 287 11.66 -20.50 -29.49
CA SER A 287 11.01 -19.18 -29.55
C SER A 287 12.00 -18.03 -29.68
N ASN A 288 13.20 -18.19 -29.11
CA ASN A 288 14.18 -17.12 -28.94
C ASN A 288 15.42 -17.31 -29.81
N ALA A 289 15.50 -18.40 -30.58
CA ALA A 289 16.57 -18.62 -31.53
C ALA A 289 16.34 -17.81 -32.82
N LEU A 290 17.43 -17.37 -33.46
CA LEU A 290 17.41 -16.42 -34.58
C LEU A 290 18.10 -17.00 -35.83
N SER A 291 17.44 -16.92 -36.98
CA SER A 291 18.04 -17.25 -38.28
C SER A 291 17.81 -16.13 -39.29
N LEU A 292 18.80 -15.93 -40.16
CA LEU A 292 18.74 -14.94 -41.24
C LEU A 292 18.75 -15.66 -42.59
N THR A 293 17.82 -15.31 -43.46
CA THR A 293 17.65 -15.96 -44.78
C THR A 293 17.44 -14.91 -45.87
N GLY A 294 17.25 -15.31 -47.13
CA GLY A 294 17.02 -14.40 -48.26
C GLY A 294 18.25 -14.26 -49.15
N ASP A 295 18.57 -13.03 -49.58
CA ASP A 295 19.66 -12.79 -50.52
C ASP A 295 21.04 -13.13 -49.90
N ASN A 296 21.68 -14.18 -50.43
CA ASN A 296 22.94 -14.67 -49.90
C ASN A 296 24.11 -13.70 -50.14
N ALA A 297 24.08 -12.92 -51.23
CA ALA A 297 25.13 -11.96 -51.52
C ALA A 297 25.09 -10.80 -50.52
N LEU A 298 23.90 -10.31 -50.17
CA LEU A 298 23.69 -9.33 -49.12
C LEU A 298 24.10 -9.86 -47.73
N LEU A 299 23.66 -11.06 -47.36
CA LEU A 299 24.04 -11.65 -46.07
C LEU A 299 25.55 -11.86 -45.96
N THR A 300 26.21 -12.31 -47.03
CA THR A 300 27.68 -12.42 -47.08
C THR A 300 28.34 -11.04 -47.01
N PHE A 301 27.81 -10.05 -47.73
CA PHE A 301 28.30 -8.67 -47.70
C PHE A 301 28.24 -8.08 -46.28
N LEU A 302 27.18 -8.35 -45.53
CA LEU A 302 27.05 -7.92 -44.12
C LEU A 302 27.82 -8.82 -43.14
N GLY A 303 28.32 -9.98 -43.55
CA GLY A 303 28.94 -10.97 -42.65
C GLY A 303 27.93 -11.70 -41.75
N LEU A 304 26.67 -11.78 -42.19
CA LEU A 304 25.53 -12.35 -41.45
C LEU A 304 25.05 -13.70 -42.00
N ASP A 305 25.75 -14.25 -42.99
CA ASP A 305 25.40 -15.51 -43.63
C ASP A 305 25.62 -16.74 -42.72
N ASN A 306 25.15 -17.90 -43.16
CA ASN A 306 25.17 -19.12 -42.34
C ASN A 306 26.57 -19.70 -42.11
N SER A 307 27.58 -19.34 -42.91
CA SER A 307 28.96 -19.81 -42.70
C SER A 307 29.58 -19.25 -41.41
N THR A 308 29.07 -18.12 -40.90
CA THR A 308 29.55 -17.47 -39.68
C THR A 308 28.88 -17.96 -38.39
N LEU A 309 27.95 -18.93 -38.48
CA LEU A 309 27.18 -19.41 -37.31
C LEU A 309 28.03 -20.06 -36.21
N GLY A 310 29.25 -20.50 -36.52
CA GLY A 310 30.22 -21.05 -35.56
C GLY A 310 31.23 -20.03 -35.02
N ASP A 311 31.24 -18.79 -35.53
CA ASP A 311 32.23 -17.77 -35.14
C ASP A 311 31.69 -16.89 -33.99
N PRO A 312 32.35 -16.87 -32.82
CA PRO A 312 31.93 -16.03 -31.69
C PRO A 312 31.97 -14.53 -31.99
N ASN A 313 32.72 -14.08 -33.02
CA ASN A 313 32.71 -12.67 -33.45
C ASN A 313 31.44 -12.28 -34.21
N HIS A 314 30.66 -13.26 -34.68
CA HIS A 314 29.46 -13.08 -35.50
C HIS A 314 28.20 -13.67 -34.85
N ARG A 315 28.34 -14.44 -33.76
CA ARG A 315 27.21 -15.03 -33.06
C ARG A 315 27.46 -15.27 -31.57
N VAL A 316 26.43 -14.99 -30.77
CA VAL A 316 26.23 -15.60 -29.45
C VAL A 316 25.01 -16.50 -29.55
N ALA A 317 25.19 -17.81 -29.38
CA ALA A 317 24.08 -18.75 -29.41
C ALA A 317 23.19 -18.61 -28.18
N ALA A 318 21.87 -18.72 -28.36
CA ALA A 318 20.96 -18.87 -27.25
C ALA A 318 21.31 -20.14 -26.44
N GLN A 319 21.28 -20.01 -25.11
CA GLN A 319 21.45 -21.12 -24.20
C GLN A 319 20.54 -20.93 -23.00
N ASP A 320 19.92 -22.02 -22.52
CA ASP A 320 19.10 -22.00 -21.32
C ASP A 320 19.98 -21.87 -20.06
N ALA A 321 19.38 -21.34 -19.00
CA ALA A 321 19.93 -21.41 -17.65
C ALA A 321 19.89 -22.86 -17.17
N GLU A 322 20.94 -23.28 -16.48
CA GLU A 322 21.07 -24.61 -15.90
C GLU A 322 21.63 -24.49 -14.50
N PHE A 323 20.91 -25.03 -13.53
CA PHE A 323 21.23 -24.95 -12.12
C PHE A 323 20.62 -26.12 -11.35
N ARG A 324 21.10 -26.36 -10.13
CA ARG A 324 20.52 -27.34 -9.21
C ARG A 324 19.89 -26.64 -8.03
N ILE A 325 18.71 -27.10 -7.59
CA ILE A 325 18.12 -26.74 -6.30
C ILE A 325 18.02 -28.04 -5.49
N ASP A 326 18.66 -28.09 -4.32
CA ASP A 326 18.69 -29.26 -3.44
C ASP A 326 19.11 -30.54 -4.18
N GLY A 327 20.05 -30.40 -5.12
CA GLY A 327 20.55 -31.47 -5.98
C GLY A 327 19.73 -31.77 -7.25
N LEU A 328 18.50 -31.27 -7.37
CA LEU A 328 17.65 -31.46 -8.56
C LEU A 328 18.09 -30.54 -9.69
N LEU A 329 18.47 -31.12 -10.85
CA LEU A 329 18.83 -30.35 -12.04
C LEU A 329 17.60 -29.72 -12.69
N VAL A 330 17.67 -28.40 -12.92
CA VAL A 330 16.61 -27.61 -13.53
C VAL A 330 17.18 -26.82 -14.72
N THR A 331 16.38 -26.73 -15.78
CA THR A 331 16.67 -25.91 -16.96
C THR A 331 15.55 -24.90 -17.19
N ARG A 332 15.90 -23.64 -17.47
CA ARG A 332 14.94 -22.56 -17.77
C ARG A 332 15.47 -21.67 -18.88
N SER A 333 14.59 -21.24 -19.78
CA SER A 333 14.97 -20.28 -20.83
C SER A 333 15.14 -18.86 -20.28
N SER A 334 14.52 -18.53 -19.15
CA SER A 334 14.64 -17.23 -18.49
C SER A 334 15.63 -17.28 -17.33
N ASN A 335 16.29 -16.13 -17.08
CA ASN A 335 17.04 -15.92 -15.83
C ASN A 335 16.14 -15.50 -14.67
N ASP A 336 14.91 -15.07 -14.95
CA ASP A 336 13.86 -14.84 -13.96
C ASP A 336 12.97 -16.08 -13.90
N VAL A 337 12.92 -16.74 -12.74
CA VAL A 337 12.28 -18.03 -12.52
C VAL A 337 11.32 -17.93 -11.34
N ASP A 338 10.02 -18.06 -11.59
CA ASP A 338 8.95 -17.88 -10.60
C ASP A 338 8.05 -19.13 -10.44
N ASP A 339 8.43 -20.25 -11.07
CA ASP A 339 7.60 -21.46 -11.17
C ASP A 339 8.12 -22.66 -10.36
N LEU A 340 9.24 -22.48 -9.64
CA LEU A 340 9.91 -23.59 -8.93
C LEU A 340 9.54 -23.70 -7.45
N LEU A 341 9.39 -22.56 -6.79
CA LEU A 341 9.17 -22.46 -5.36
C LEU A 341 7.98 -21.51 -5.14
N ASP A 342 6.95 -21.99 -4.45
CA ASP A 342 5.76 -21.17 -4.17
C ASP A 342 6.15 -19.93 -3.37
N GLY A 343 5.67 -18.76 -3.80
CA GLY A 343 5.99 -17.47 -3.20
C GLY A 343 7.43 -16.97 -3.39
N VAL A 344 8.25 -17.61 -4.23
CA VAL A 344 9.65 -17.24 -4.46
C VAL A 344 9.92 -17.05 -5.95
N LYS A 345 10.42 -15.87 -6.30
CA LYS A 345 10.94 -15.57 -7.64
C LYS A 345 12.45 -15.42 -7.58
N LEU A 346 13.16 -16.34 -8.24
CA LEU A 346 14.60 -16.36 -8.36
C LEU A 346 15.05 -15.56 -9.58
N ARG A 347 16.18 -14.87 -9.46
CA ARG A 347 16.88 -14.21 -10.56
C ARG A 347 18.34 -14.63 -10.60
N ILE A 348 18.71 -15.30 -11.70
CA ILE A 348 20.04 -15.84 -11.98
C ILE A 348 20.91 -14.75 -12.60
N ASN A 349 21.98 -14.37 -11.92
CA ASN A 349 22.89 -13.31 -12.36
C ASN A 349 24.19 -13.88 -12.93
N GLY A 350 24.68 -14.99 -12.37
CA GLY A 350 25.92 -15.63 -12.79
C GLY A 350 26.08 -17.05 -12.23
N PRO A 351 27.10 -17.79 -12.70
CA PRO A 351 27.41 -19.11 -12.18
C PRO A 351 28.01 -19.04 -10.76
N GLY A 352 27.80 -20.09 -9.96
CA GLY A 352 28.30 -20.21 -8.60
C GLY A 352 27.34 -20.94 -7.67
N SER A 353 27.78 -21.18 -6.44
CA SER A 353 27.03 -21.93 -5.42
C SER A 353 26.63 -21.03 -4.25
N VAL A 354 25.34 -21.01 -3.94
CA VAL A 354 24.77 -20.20 -2.85
C VAL A 354 23.82 -21.03 -2.01
N ILE A 355 23.72 -20.68 -0.74
CA ILE A 355 22.68 -21.15 0.16
C ILE A 355 21.68 -20.01 0.32
N MET A 356 20.41 -20.32 0.07
CA MET A 356 19.30 -19.41 0.29
C MET A 356 18.55 -19.84 1.55
N ASP A 357 18.56 -19.00 2.57
CA ASP A 357 17.81 -19.19 3.81
C ASP A 357 16.59 -18.25 3.79
N ILE A 358 15.39 -18.83 3.63
CA ILE A 358 14.14 -18.09 3.71
C ILE A 358 13.74 -17.99 5.18
N THR A 359 13.67 -16.77 5.70
CA THR A 359 13.35 -16.51 7.11
C THR A 359 12.21 -15.50 7.25
N GLN A 360 11.65 -15.43 8.47
CA GLN A 360 10.68 -14.41 8.82
C GLN A 360 11.35 -13.04 8.84
N ASP A 361 10.85 -12.10 8.03
CA ASP A 361 11.24 -10.70 8.11
C ASP A 361 10.38 -10.03 9.20
N ALA A 362 11.05 -9.67 10.29
CA ALA A 362 10.42 -9.02 11.45
C ALA A 362 10.81 -7.55 11.57
N GLU A 363 11.64 -7.01 10.67
CA GLU A 363 12.25 -5.67 10.83
C GLU A 363 11.18 -4.58 10.89
N GLN A 364 10.24 -4.61 9.95
CA GLN A 364 9.15 -3.64 9.88
C GLN A 364 8.18 -3.80 11.05
N ALA A 365 7.89 -5.03 11.47
CA ALA A 365 6.99 -5.30 12.60
C ALA A 365 7.59 -4.80 13.92
N VAL A 366 8.89 -5.05 14.14
CA VAL A 366 9.64 -4.61 15.33
C VAL A 366 9.73 -3.08 15.37
N THR A 367 10.13 -2.45 14.25
CA THR A 367 10.24 -1.00 14.16
C THR A 367 8.89 -0.34 14.39
N GLY A 368 7.85 -0.82 13.71
CA GLY A 368 6.49 -0.30 13.90
C GLY A 368 5.98 -0.47 15.34
N ALA A 369 6.25 -1.61 15.99
CA ALA A 369 5.87 -1.83 17.39
C ALA A 369 6.59 -0.87 18.34
N LYS A 370 7.88 -0.59 18.09
CA LYS A 370 8.65 0.41 18.84
C LYS A 370 8.07 1.82 18.65
N ASP A 371 7.87 2.25 17.41
CA ASP A 371 7.31 3.56 17.08
C ASP A 371 5.92 3.76 17.69
N PHE A 372 5.10 2.70 17.72
CA PHE A 372 3.81 2.68 18.40
C PHE A 372 3.96 2.89 19.91
N VAL A 373 4.86 2.16 20.57
CA VAL A 373 5.10 2.28 22.01
C VAL A 373 5.59 3.68 22.37
N ASP A 374 6.50 4.25 21.57
CA ASP A 374 7.00 5.62 21.76
C ASP A 374 5.87 6.65 21.62
N ALA A 375 5.09 6.60 20.53
CA ALA A 375 3.97 7.52 20.31
C ALA A 375 2.85 7.36 21.36
N TYR A 376 2.62 6.14 21.85
CA TYR A 376 1.67 5.88 22.93
C TYR A 376 2.15 6.50 24.25
N ASN A 377 3.43 6.34 24.55
CA ASN A 377 4.07 6.88 25.75
C ASN A 377 4.05 8.41 25.75
N ASP A 378 4.28 9.06 24.60
CA ASP A 378 4.16 10.52 24.47
C ASP A 378 2.75 11.02 24.82
N VAL A 379 1.71 10.31 24.37
CA VAL A 379 0.32 10.63 24.72
C VAL A 379 0.07 10.44 26.22
N MET A 380 0.52 9.32 26.79
CA MET A 380 0.38 9.04 28.22
C MET A 380 1.11 10.05 29.09
N ASP A 381 2.34 10.42 28.72
CA ASP A 381 3.14 11.43 29.41
C ASP A 381 2.43 12.78 29.39
N TRP A 382 1.96 13.22 28.22
CA TRP A 382 1.20 14.46 28.10
C TRP A 382 -0.05 14.45 28.99
N ILE A 383 -0.85 13.37 28.96
CA ILE A 383 -2.05 13.24 29.81
C ILE A 383 -1.68 13.27 31.29
N ASN A 384 -0.66 12.52 31.71
CA ASN A 384 -0.24 12.41 33.11
C ASN A 384 0.23 13.76 33.67
N VAL A 385 1.01 14.51 32.89
CA VAL A 385 1.45 15.86 33.24
C VAL A 385 0.23 16.78 33.40
N ARG A 386 -0.65 16.84 32.39
CA ARG A 386 -1.82 17.75 32.41
C ARG A 386 -2.86 17.43 33.48
N LEU A 387 -2.99 16.17 33.87
CA LEU A 387 -3.92 15.76 34.92
C LEU A 387 -3.43 16.10 36.34
N SER A 388 -2.12 16.22 36.55
CA SER A 388 -1.50 16.37 37.88
C SER A 388 -0.88 17.75 38.14
N GLU A 389 -0.61 18.53 37.09
CA GLU A 389 -0.06 19.89 37.21
C GLU A 389 -0.96 20.82 38.05
N SER A 390 -0.34 21.68 38.85
CA SER A 390 -1.00 22.72 39.63
C SER A 390 -0.86 24.09 38.98
N THR A 391 -1.80 25.00 39.25
CA THR A 391 -1.71 26.39 38.77
C THR A 391 -0.51 27.12 39.38
N GLN A 392 0.14 27.98 38.60
CA GLN A 392 1.24 28.83 39.07
C GLN A 392 0.71 30.19 39.54
N LYS A 393 1.18 30.67 40.71
CA LYS A 393 0.69 31.91 41.35
C LYS A 393 1.07 33.20 40.61
N ASP A 394 2.20 33.20 39.90
CA ASP A 394 2.77 34.39 39.25
C ASP A 394 2.89 34.21 37.72
N ALA A 395 1.88 33.59 37.10
CA ALA A 395 1.87 33.31 35.67
C ALA A 395 1.65 34.60 34.85
N ASN A 396 2.74 35.14 34.31
CA ASN A 396 2.71 36.41 33.57
C ASN A 396 2.73 36.22 32.04
N ASP A 397 3.19 35.07 31.58
CA ASP A 397 3.23 34.67 30.17
C ASP A 397 2.19 33.58 29.87
N ASP A 398 1.82 33.45 28.59
CA ASP A 398 0.78 32.51 28.17
C ASP A 398 1.19 31.04 28.31
N PHE A 399 2.49 30.72 28.35
CA PHE A 399 2.96 29.37 28.63
C PHE A 399 2.70 29.00 30.09
N SER A 400 3.09 29.84 31.05
CA SER A 400 2.86 29.60 32.48
C SER A 400 1.37 29.60 32.88
N LYS A 401 0.52 30.34 32.17
CA LYS A 401 -0.94 30.36 32.41
C LYS A 401 -1.65 29.06 32.03
N LYS A 402 -1.05 28.21 31.18
CA LYS A 402 -1.63 26.91 30.81
C LYS A 402 -1.64 25.90 31.95
N PHE A 403 -0.72 26.03 32.91
CA PHE A 403 -0.50 25.06 33.97
C PHE A 403 -1.72 24.94 34.87
N GLY A 404 -2.20 23.70 35.07
CA GLY A 404 -3.30 23.39 35.97
C GLY A 404 -4.69 23.60 35.36
N LEU A 405 -4.79 24.08 34.10
CA LEU A 405 -6.08 24.33 33.45
C LEU A 405 -6.87 23.06 33.15
N LEU A 406 -6.18 21.92 32.98
CA LEU A 406 -6.76 20.60 32.73
C LEU A 406 -6.59 19.64 33.91
N HIS A 407 -6.22 20.15 35.08
CA HIS A 407 -6.11 19.34 36.29
C HIS A 407 -7.42 18.61 36.57
N GLY A 408 -7.35 17.28 36.76
CA GLY A 408 -8.54 16.46 37.00
C GLY A 408 -9.57 16.43 35.86
N ASN A 409 -9.20 16.82 34.63
CA ASN A 409 -10.13 16.79 33.49
C ASN A 409 -10.66 15.38 33.22
N SER A 410 -11.99 15.23 33.19
CA SER A 410 -12.65 13.94 33.03
C SER A 410 -12.42 13.28 31.68
N MET A 411 -12.32 14.05 30.59
CA MET A 411 -12.04 13.51 29.25
C MET A 411 -10.63 12.90 29.20
N LEU A 412 -9.62 13.61 29.72
CA LEU A 412 -8.26 13.09 29.79
C LEU A 412 -8.16 11.83 30.65
N TRP A 413 -8.86 11.80 31.79
CA TRP A 413 -8.90 10.61 32.65
C TRP A 413 -9.58 9.42 31.96
N GLN A 414 -10.72 9.64 31.29
CA GLN A 414 -11.40 8.62 30.50
C GLN A 414 -10.53 8.11 29.36
N SER A 415 -9.81 9.01 28.67
CA SER A 415 -8.86 8.62 27.62
C SER A 415 -7.72 7.77 28.14
N LYS A 416 -7.07 8.19 29.22
CA LYS A 416 -6.04 7.38 29.88
C LYS A 416 -6.58 6.00 30.25
N SER A 417 -7.76 5.94 30.87
CA SER A 417 -8.37 4.66 31.27
C SER A 417 -8.67 3.76 30.07
N GLN A 418 -9.24 4.31 28.99
CA GLN A 418 -9.59 3.54 27.80
C GLN A 418 -8.33 3.00 27.09
N LEU A 419 -7.34 3.87 26.88
CA LEU A 419 -6.05 3.50 26.29
C LEU A 419 -5.36 2.42 27.11
N ARG A 420 -5.37 2.52 28.45
CA ARG A 420 -4.79 1.49 29.31
C ARG A 420 -5.54 0.16 29.20
N THR A 421 -6.88 0.20 29.25
CA THR A 421 -7.70 -1.01 29.13
C THR A 421 -7.41 -1.75 27.84
N MET A 422 -7.33 -1.05 26.71
CA MET A 422 -7.02 -1.66 25.40
C MET A 422 -5.69 -2.41 25.38
N MET A 423 -4.68 -1.93 26.12
CA MET A 423 -3.36 -2.57 26.17
C MET A 423 -3.30 -3.76 27.14
N THR A 424 -4.17 -3.77 28.16
CA THR A 424 -4.16 -4.81 29.21
C THR A 424 -5.25 -5.86 29.07
N SER A 425 -6.29 -5.61 28.26
CA SER A 425 -7.41 -6.53 28.08
C SER A 425 -7.03 -7.71 27.20
N SER A 426 -7.57 -8.88 27.51
CA SER A 426 -7.51 -10.02 26.60
C SER A 426 -8.16 -9.68 25.26
N VAL A 427 -7.49 -10.07 24.19
CA VAL A 427 -7.89 -9.80 22.81
C VAL A 427 -8.46 -11.07 22.21
N ILE A 428 -9.67 -10.97 21.67
CA ILE A 428 -10.22 -12.00 20.79
C ILE A 428 -9.74 -11.65 19.38
N ALA A 429 -8.74 -12.38 18.90
CA ALA A 429 -8.10 -12.13 17.62
C ALA A 429 -9.09 -12.31 16.45
N LYS A 430 -9.01 -11.39 15.48
CA LYS A 430 -9.83 -11.39 14.26
C LYS A 430 -8.97 -11.74 13.05
N TYR A 431 -9.42 -12.72 12.27
CA TYR A 431 -8.71 -13.29 11.13
C TYR A 431 -9.47 -13.04 9.83
N THR A 432 -8.73 -12.79 8.76
CA THR A 432 -9.25 -12.87 7.38
C THR A 432 -9.17 -14.32 6.89
N GLN A 433 -8.06 -14.99 7.22
CA GLN A 433 -7.81 -16.40 7.01
C GLN A 433 -7.03 -16.94 8.20
N LYS A 434 -7.26 -18.19 8.59
CA LYS A 434 -6.43 -18.90 9.55
C LYS A 434 -6.22 -20.34 9.10
N ALA A 435 -4.97 -20.74 8.96
CA ALA A 435 -4.57 -22.12 8.79
C ALA A 435 -4.23 -22.73 10.15
N GLY A 436 -4.62 -23.98 10.36
CA GLY A 436 -4.27 -24.74 11.54
C GLY A 436 -2.99 -25.57 11.35
N GLU A 437 -2.61 -26.27 12.41
CA GLU A 437 -1.53 -27.25 12.36
C GLU A 437 -1.85 -28.45 11.45
N THR A 438 -0.79 -29.11 10.96
CA THR A 438 -0.91 -30.32 10.16
C THR A 438 -1.38 -31.48 11.04
N ILE A 439 -2.54 -32.05 10.75
CA ILE A 439 -3.15 -33.14 11.53
C ILE A 439 -3.51 -34.31 10.61
N ILE A 440 -3.16 -35.52 11.06
CA ILE A 440 -3.46 -36.77 10.36
C ILE A 440 -4.29 -37.67 11.26
N GLY A 441 -5.43 -38.14 10.74
CA GLY A 441 -6.33 -39.04 11.45
C GLY A 441 -7.39 -38.30 12.31
N PRO A 442 -8.07 -39.02 13.20
CA PRO A 442 -9.12 -38.45 14.04
C PRO A 442 -8.55 -37.58 15.17
N LEU A 443 -9.36 -36.64 15.66
CA LEU A 443 -8.95 -35.66 16.68
C LEU A 443 -8.63 -36.28 18.05
N SER A 444 -9.08 -37.51 18.31
CA SER A 444 -8.63 -38.32 19.46
C SER A 444 -7.11 -38.49 19.51
N ASN A 445 -6.43 -38.54 18.36
CA ASN A 445 -4.97 -38.62 18.28
C ASN A 445 -4.27 -37.32 18.74
N ARG A 446 -5.00 -36.21 18.83
CA ARG A 446 -4.52 -34.92 19.34
C ARG A 446 -4.86 -34.70 20.82
N GLY A 447 -5.34 -35.75 21.51
CA GLY A 447 -5.64 -35.69 22.94
C GLY A 447 -7.07 -35.26 23.28
N LEU A 448 -7.95 -35.09 22.29
CA LEU A 448 -9.35 -34.81 22.54
C LEU A 448 -10.07 -36.08 23.04
N SER A 449 -10.28 -36.17 24.36
CA SER A 449 -10.89 -37.32 25.01
C SER A 449 -12.41 -37.23 25.18
N SER A 450 -13.00 -36.05 24.98
CA SER A 450 -14.43 -35.80 25.14
C SER A 450 -14.90 -34.74 24.15
N PRO A 451 -16.19 -34.74 23.74
CA PRO A 451 -16.73 -33.69 22.89
C PRO A 451 -16.52 -32.31 23.52
N SER A 452 -16.11 -31.36 22.70
CA SER A 452 -15.94 -29.95 23.07
C SER A 452 -16.47 -29.07 21.93
N THR A 453 -16.61 -27.77 22.18
CA THR A 453 -17.18 -26.83 21.23
C THR A 453 -16.34 -25.58 21.13
N PHE A 454 -16.21 -25.04 19.92
CA PHE A 454 -15.72 -23.67 19.73
C PHE A 454 -16.75 -22.82 19.00
N GLU A 455 -16.65 -21.51 19.21
CA GLU A 455 -17.48 -20.49 18.62
C GLU A 455 -16.73 -19.81 17.47
N LEU A 456 -17.33 -19.84 16.28
CA LEU A 456 -16.91 -19.09 15.10
C LEU A 456 -17.81 -17.86 14.97
N THR A 457 -17.25 -16.66 15.17
CA THR A 457 -18.00 -15.41 15.09
C THR A 457 -17.60 -14.61 13.87
N VAL A 458 -18.57 -14.14 13.07
CA VAL A 458 -18.35 -13.27 11.90
C VAL A 458 -19.29 -12.07 11.99
N GLY A 459 -18.73 -10.89 12.26
CA GLY A 459 -19.54 -9.70 12.59
C GLY A 459 -20.28 -9.89 13.91
N VAL A 460 -21.62 -9.87 13.88
CA VAL A 460 -22.48 -10.02 15.07
C VAL A 460 -23.02 -11.45 15.25
N ARG A 461 -22.60 -12.40 14.41
CA ARG A 461 -23.16 -13.74 14.32
C ARG A 461 -22.17 -14.77 14.80
N THR A 462 -22.64 -15.74 15.58
CA THR A 462 -21.80 -16.79 16.17
C THR A 462 -22.37 -18.18 15.85
N ALA A 463 -21.55 -19.04 15.27
CA ALA A 463 -21.83 -20.46 15.08
C ALA A 463 -21.06 -21.28 16.12
N ARG A 464 -21.74 -22.25 16.73
CA ARG A 464 -21.12 -23.23 17.63
C ARG A 464 -20.76 -24.47 16.85
N ILE A 465 -19.48 -24.80 16.80
CA ILE A 465 -18.96 -25.96 16.11
C ILE A 465 -18.61 -27.00 17.16
N GLU A 466 -19.32 -28.12 17.13
CA GLU A 466 -19.04 -29.27 17.98
C GLU A 466 -17.90 -30.11 17.38
N VAL A 467 -16.94 -30.45 18.23
CA VAL A 467 -15.74 -31.22 17.91
C VAL A 467 -15.76 -32.49 18.75
N THR A 468 -15.83 -33.64 18.10
CA THR A 468 -15.86 -34.96 18.74
C THR A 468 -14.53 -35.70 18.53
N PRO A 469 -14.15 -36.64 19.41
CA PRO A 469 -12.90 -37.41 19.26
C PRO A 469 -12.77 -38.21 17.95
N SER A 470 -13.91 -38.54 17.31
CA SER A 470 -13.97 -39.25 16.03
C SER A 470 -13.92 -38.33 14.80
N ASP A 471 -14.04 -37.01 14.99
CA ASP A 471 -13.98 -36.07 13.87
C ASP A 471 -12.60 -36.09 13.20
N THR A 472 -12.58 -35.72 11.92
CA THR A 472 -11.36 -35.43 11.15
C THR A 472 -11.40 -33.96 10.74
N LEU A 473 -10.27 -33.40 10.27
CA LEU A 473 -10.28 -32.02 9.75
C LEU A 473 -11.31 -31.81 8.62
N ALA A 474 -11.56 -32.84 7.80
CA ALA A 474 -12.57 -32.78 6.75
C ALA A 474 -13.99 -32.70 7.30
N SER A 475 -14.31 -33.45 8.38
CA SER A 475 -15.63 -33.36 9.01
C SER A 475 -15.82 -32.01 9.72
N ILE A 476 -14.77 -31.45 10.34
CA ILE A 476 -14.80 -30.10 10.91
C ILE A 476 -14.99 -29.03 9.83
N ALA A 477 -14.27 -29.12 8.70
CA ALA A 477 -14.46 -28.21 7.57
C ALA A 477 -15.91 -28.25 7.06
N SER A 478 -16.50 -29.44 6.94
CA SER A 478 -17.91 -29.60 6.56
C SER A 478 -18.87 -28.95 7.57
N LYS A 479 -18.64 -29.12 8.88
CA LYS A 479 -19.43 -28.48 9.93
C LYS A 479 -19.38 -26.94 9.85
N ILE A 480 -18.19 -26.38 9.57
CA ILE A 480 -18.02 -24.93 9.38
C ILE A 480 -18.75 -24.46 8.11
N ASN A 481 -18.58 -25.14 6.97
CA ASN A 481 -19.24 -24.80 5.71
C ASN A 481 -20.77 -24.90 5.80
N SER A 482 -21.27 -25.73 6.71
CA SER A 482 -22.71 -25.89 6.98
C SER A 482 -23.26 -24.82 7.93
N SER A 483 -22.44 -23.90 8.42
CA SER A 483 -22.90 -22.75 9.21
C SER A 483 -23.32 -21.60 8.29
N TYR A 484 -24.62 -21.28 8.28
CA TYR A 484 -25.20 -20.28 7.37
C TYR A 484 -26.06 -19.23 8.07
N GLU A 485 -26.12 -18.07 7.43
CA GLU A 485 -27.02 -16.95 7.69
C GLU A 485 -28.16 -16.98 6.68
N MET A 486 -29.42 -16.88 7.12
CA MET A 486 -30.53 -16.66 6.20
C MET A 486 -30.70 -15.16 5.93
N LEU A 487 -30.58 -14.75 4.66
CA LEU A 487 -30.88 -13.41 4.18
C LEU A 487 -32.11 -13.41 3.28
N HIS A 488 -32.81 -12.29 3.21
CA HIS A 488 -33.99 -12.13 2.36
C HIS A 488 -33.67 -11.19 1.20
N ASP A 489 -34.03 -11.56 -0.03
CA ASP A 489 -34.01 -10.63 -1.16
C ASP A 489 -35.13 -9.57 -1.01
N PRO A 490 -35.11 -8.47 -1.79
CA PRO A 490 -36.18 -7.47 -1.79
C PRO A 490 -37.59 -8.06 -2.07
N GLU A 491 -37.64 -9.26 -2.65
CA GLU A 491 -38.83 -10.06 -2.93
C GLU A 491 -39.21 -11.04 -1.80
N GLY A 492 -38.48 -11.05 -0.69
CA GLY A 492 -38.76 -11.84 0.52
C GLY A 492 -38.30 -13.31 0.50
N ARG A 493 -37.50 -13.73 -0.48
CA ARG A 493 -36.97 -15.11 -0.57
C ARG A 493 -35.72 -15.26 0.28
N THR A 494 -35.65 -16.34 1.05
CA THR A 494 -34.51 -16.66 1.91
C THR A 494 -33.41 -17.37 1.15
N TYR A 495 -32.16 -16.94 1.32
CA TYR A 495 -30.98 -17.65 0.83
C TYR A 495 -29.91 -17.79 1.93
N PRO A 496 -29.29 -18.97 2.07
CA PRO A 496 -28.21 -19.19 3.02
C PRO A 496 -26.91 -18.55 2.50
N ILE A 497 -26.30 -17.69 3.31
CA ILE A 497 -24.93 -17.22 3.10
C ILE A 497 -24.02 -17.96 4.07
N PRO A 498 -23.01 -18.70 3.58
CA PRO A 498 -22.01 -19.35 4.43
C PRO A 498 -21.33 -18.30 5.32
N MET A 499 -21.18 -18.59 6.61
CA MET A 499 -20.53 -17.66 7.54
C MET A 499 -19.03 -17.52 7.24
N ALA A 500 -18.38 -18.65 6.94
CA ALA A 500 -17.00 -18.76 6.50
C ALA A 500 -16.87 -19.95 5.54
N SER A 501 -15.78 -19.97 4.77
CA SER A 501 -15.38 -21.13 3.98
C SER A 501 -14.30 -21.89 4.72
N ALA A 502 -14.37 -23.21 4.76
CA ALA A 502 -13.35 -24.07 5.33
C ALA A 502 -12.96 -25.19 4.37
N LYS A 503 -11.65 -25.44 4.26
CA LYS A 503 -11.08 -26.50 3.42
C LYS A 503 -9.89 -27.15 4.12
N VAL A 504 -9.54 -28.36 3.68
CA VAL A 504 -8.31 -29.02 4.13
C VAL A 504 -7.28 -28.94 3.02
N VAL A 505 -6.16 -28.29 3.29
CA VAL A 505 -5.02 -28.15 2.36
C VAL A 505 -3.77 -28.61 3.11
N ASN A 506 -2.96 -29.49 2.51
CA ASN A 506 -1.74 -30.01 3.14
C ASN A 506 -1.96 -30.56 4.57
N ASN A 507 -3.08 -31.27 4.77
CA ASN A 507 -3.50 -31.79 6.08
C ASN A 507 -3.71 -30.71 7.16
N GLN A 508 -3.95 -29.46 6.78
CA GLN A 508 -4.28 -28.35 7.66
C GLN A 508 -5.72 -27.89 7.41
N LEU A 509 -6.44 -27.55 8.47
CA LEU A 509 -7.74 -26.91 8.36
C LEU A 509 -7.52 -25.42 8.08
N VAL A 510 -8.01 -24.95 6.94
CA VAL A 510 -7.94 -23.54 6.55
C VAL A 510 -9.34 -22.96 6.57
N ILE A 511 -9.55 -21.92 7.38
CA ILE A 511 -10.79 -21.14 7.44
C ILE A 511 -10.56 -19.78 6.79
N GLU A 512 -11.46 -19.39 5.89
CA GLU A 512 -11.44 -18.13 5.14
C GLU A 512 -12.75 -17.37 5.38
N ALA A 513 -12.64 -16.10 5.75
CA ALA A 513 -13.79 -15.20 5.78
C ALA A 513 -14.27 -14.86 4.36
N SER A 514 -15.53 -14.45 4.22
CA SER A 514 -15.95 -13.77 2.99
C SER A 514 -15.11 -12.50 2.74
N PRO A 515 -14.85 -12.11 1.47
CA PRO A 515 -14.07 -10.92 1.16
C PRO A 515 -14.52 -9.68 1.93
N GLY A 516 -13.58 -8.98 2.56
CA GLY A 516 -13.84 -7.79 3.37
C GLY A 516 -14.43 -8.04 4.77
N ARG A 517 -14.62 -9.30 5.18
CA ARG A 517 -15.02 -9.67 6.55
C ARG A 517 -13.85 -10.28 7.31
N LYS A 518 -13.95 -10.25 8.64
CA LYS A 518 -13.07 -11.00 9.54
C LYS A 518 -13.91 -11.92 10.43
N PHE A 519 -13.35 -13.05 10.82
CA PHE A 519 -13.92 -13.96 11.80
C PHE A 519 -13.07 -14.01 13.06
N SER A 520 -13.66 -14.41 14.17
CA SER A 520 -12.94 -14.74 15.40
C SER A 520 -13.31 -16.12 15.90
N LEU A 521 -12.38 -16.75 16.58
CA LEU A 521 -12.55 -18.05 17.21
C LEU A 521 -12.49 -17.89 18.73
N ALA A 522 -13.41 -18.53 19.45
CA ALA A 522 -13.39 -18.58 20.91
C ALA A 522 -13.77 -19.99 21.37
N GLY A 523 -13.16 -20.49 22.44
CA GLY A 523 -13.43 -21.84 22.94
C GLY A 523 -12.67 -22.13 24.22
N ASP A 524 -12.97 -23.27 24.85
CA ASP A 524 -12.43 -23.75 26.12
C ASP A 524 -10.98 -24.30 26.03
N GLY A 525 -10.23 -23.94 24.98
CA GLY A 525 -8.87 -24.43 24.71
C GLY A 525 -8.85 -25.80 24.03
N GLY A 526 -9.58 -26.78 24.57
CA GLY A 526 -9.53 -28.17 24.11
C GLY A 526 -9.96 -28.37 22.65
N ALA A 527 -11.08 -27.77 22.22
CA ALA A 527 -11.54 -27.89 20.84
C ALA A 527 -10.63 -27.19 19.82
N LEU A 528 -10.19 -25.96 20.13
CA LEU A 528 -9.35 -25.16 19.22
C LEU A 528 -7.93 -25.75 19.09
N GLU A 529 -7.34 -26.21 20.19
CA GLU A 529 -6.06 -26.91 20.19
C GLU A 529 -6.14 -28.24 19.41
N ALA A 530 -7.21 -29.02 19.63
CA ALA A 530 -7.38 -30.31 18.95
C ALA A 530 -7.47 -30.15 17.42
N VAL A 531 -8.14 -29.11 16.92
CA VAL A 531 -8.25 -28.83 15.48
C VAL A 531 -7.05 -28.03 14.93
N GLY A 532 -6.05 -27.73 15.76
CA GLY A 532 -4.85 -26.99 15.37
C GLY A 532 -5.07 -25.50 15.15
N LEU A 533 -6.20 -24.94 15.58
CA LEU A 533 -6.55 -23.51 15.44
C LEU A 533 -6.40 -22.71 16.75
N GLY A 534 -5.74 -23.27 17.77
CA GLY A 534 -5.39 -22.52 18.97
C GLY A 534 -4.56 -21.28 18.64
N THR A 535 -4.61 -20.26 19.50
CA THR A 535 -3.55 -19.26 19.58
C THR A 535 -2.90 -19.29 20.95
N PRO A 536 -1.57 -19.34 21.04
CA PRO A 536 -0.88 -19.25 22.33
C PRO A 536 -0.99 -17.86 22.95
N PHE A 537 -1.38 -16.87 22.13
CA PHE A 537 -1.41 -15.48 22.49
C PHE A 537 -2.86 -14.98 22.61
N THR A 538 -3.13 -14.24 23.68
CA THR A 538 -4.38 -13.51 23.94
C THR A 538 -4.13 -12.13 24.56
N LEU A 539 -2.89 -11.83 24.97
CA LEU A 539 -2.49 -10.57 25.57
C LEU A 539 -1.28 -9.99 24.86
N LEU A 540 -1.22 -8.65 24.77
CA LEU A 540 -0.05 -7.96 24.21
C LEU A 540 1.22 -8.14 25.04
N SER A 541 1.09 -8.37 26.34
CA SER A 541 2.21 -8.69 27.23
C SER A 541 2.93 -9.99 26.84
N GLN A 542 2.20 -10.96 26.28
CA GLN A 542 2.79 -12.21 25.76
C GLN A 542 3.58 -11.97 24.48
N LEU A 543 3.29 -10.87 23.78
CA LEU A 543 4.05 -10.43 22.60
C LEU A 543 5.22 -9.51 22.98
N GLY A 544 5.46 -9.26 24.27
CA GLY A 544 6.53 -8.36 24.71
C GLY A 544 6.15 -6.88 24.78
N ILE A 545 4.87 -6.51 24.64
CA ILE A 545 4.39 -5.15 24.92
C ILE A 545 3.73 -5.15 26.30
N THR A 546 4.46 -4.71 27.32
CA THR A 546 4.03 -4.73 28.73
C THR A 546 3.82 -3.32 29.25
N THR A 547 3.08 -3.17 30.36
CA THR A 547 3.05 -1.89 31.08
C THR A 547 4.37 -1.65 31.80
N GLU A 548 4.76 -0.38 31.93
CA GLU A 548 5.97 0.05 32.61
C GLU A 548 6.08 -0.52 34.03
N SER A 549 7.23 -1.12 34.33
CA SER A 549 7.50 -1.80 35.60
C SER A 549 7.88 -0.81 36.71
N ALA A 550 8.53 0.30 36.36
CA ALA A 550 9.11 1.28 37.28
C ALA A 550 8.09 1.86 38.27
N ASP A 551 6.84 2.04 37.83
CA ASP A 551 5.77 2.59 38.65
C ASP A 551 4.58 1.64 38.86
N TYR A 552 4.79 0.35 38.56
CA TYR A 552 3.76 -0.70 38.62
C TYR A 552 2.56 -0.41 37.70
N GLY A 553 2.80 0.18 36.52
CA GLY A 553 1.78 0.49 35.51
C GLY A 553 0.82 1.63 35.89
N LYS A 554 1.21 2.50 36.84
CA LYS A 554 0.37 3.62 37.29
C LYS A 554 0.33 4.76 36.26
N SER A 555 1.44 5.01 35.58
CA SER A 555 1.60 5.94 34.47
C SER A 555 0.74 5.47 33.30
N GLY A 556 0.58 4.15 33.17
CA GLY A 556 -0.06 3.51 32.03
C GLY A 556 0.86 3.44 30.82
N LYS A 557 2.15 3.81 30.94
CA LYS A 557 3.15 3.70 29.89
C LYS A 557 3.48 2.25 29.57
N LEU A 558 4.09 2.04 28.42
CA LEU A 558 4.45 0.74 27.89
C LEU A 558 5.97 0.59 27.79
N GLU A 559 6.42 -0.66 27.90
CA GLU A 559 7.76 -1.13 27.61
C GLU A 559 7.69 -2.16 26.47
N PHE A 560 8.69 -2.16 25.59
CA PHE A 560 8.77 -3.09 24.47
C PHE A 560 9.98 -4.01 24.60
N ASP A 561 9.72 -5.32 24.67
CA ASP A 561 10.69 -6.40 24.66
C ASP A 561 10.79 -6.97 23.24
N GLN A 562 11.79 -6.49 22.49
CA GLN A 562 12.03 -6.89 21.11
C GLN A 562 12.32 -8.40 20.98
N GLU A 563 13.04 -9.00 21.93
CA GLU A 563 13.39 -10.42 21.86
C GLU A 563 12.15 -11.29 21.98
N LYS A 564 11.27 -11.01 22.95
CA LYS A 564 9.99 -11.71 23.10
C LYS A 564 9.07 -11.51 21.91
N PHE A 565 9.02 -10.31 21.34
CA PHE A 565 8.20 -10.04 20.16
C PHE A 565 8.69 -10.85 18.94
N MET A 566 10.01 -10.92 18.72
CA MET A 566 10.60 -11.75 17.66
C MET A 566 10.37 -13.24 17.91
N GLU A 567 10.48 -13.71 19.16
CA GLU A 567 10.16 -15.10 19.52
C GLU A 567 8.69 -15.44 19.23
N ALA A 568 7.77 -14.54 19.58
CA ALA A 568 6.35 -14.70 19.29
C ALA A 568 6.07 -14.77 17.78
N LEU A 569 6.69 -13.89 16.98
CA LEU A 569 6.57 -13.88 15.52
C LEU A 569 7.12 -15.16 14.88
N ARG A 570 8.22 -15.72 15.40
CA ARG A 570 8.75 -17.00 14.91
C ARG A 570 7.85 -18.18 15.26
N LYS A 571 7.15 -18.13 16.39
CA LYS A 571 6.31 -19.23 16.88
C LYS A 571 4.94 -19.28 16.20
N ASP A 572 4.26 -18.14 16.07
CA ASP A 572 2.93 -18.05 15.46
C ASP A 572 2.72 -16.64 14.84
N PRO A 573 3.26 -16.38 13.63
CA PRO A 573 3.15 -15.08 12.98
C PRO A 573 1.69 -14.71 12.67
N ASP A 574 0.84 -15.68 12.36
CA ASP A 574 -0.59 -15.48 12.14
C ASP A 574 -1.31 -15.01 13.42
N GLY A 575 -0.98 -15.62 14.57
CA GLY A 575 -1.48 -15.21 15.87
C GLY A 575 -1.04 -13.80 16.26
N VAL A 576 0.25 -13.48 16.09
CA VAL A 576 0.77 -12.12 16.34
C VAL A 576 0.07 -11.10 15.45
N ALA A 577 -0.01 -11.36 14.14
CA ALA A 577 -0.67 -10.48 13.18
C ALA A 577 -2.12 -10.23 13.57
N ALA A 578 -2.87 -11.28 13.92
CA ALA A 578 -4.28 -11.15 14.24
C ALA A 578 -4.52 -10.36 15.53
N ILE A 579 -3.71 -10.56 16.58
CA ILE A 579 -3.83 -9.78 17.81
C ILE A 579 -3.45 -8.33 17.57
N MET A 580 -2.28 -8.10 16.99
CA MET A 580 -1.79 -6.75 16.75
C MET A 580 -2.77 -5.98 15.87
N THR A 581 -3.17 -6.52 14.73
CA THR A 581 -4.13 -5.84 13.83
C THR A 581 -5.48 -5.60 14.51
N THR A 582 -5.95 -6.50 15.38
CA THR A 582 -7.20 -6.31 16.14
C THR A 582 -7.09 -5.17 17.15
N VAL A 583 -6.00 -5.11 17.92
CA VAL A 583 -5.78 -4.02 18.88
C VAL A 583 -5.55 -2.69 18.17
N MET A 584 -4.71 -2.68 17.15
CA MET A 584 -4.38 -1.49 16.37
C MET A 584 -5.61 -0.93 15.64
N SER A 585 -6.47 -1.78 15.08
CA SER A 585 -7.77 -1.34 14.56
C SER A 585 -8.65 -0.72 15.65
N SER A 586 -8.74 -1.34 16.83
CA SER A 586 -9.55 -0.81 17.93
C SER A 586 -9.02 0.53 18.45
N MET A 587 -7.70 0.68 18.46
CA MET A 587 -7.01 1.92 18.82
C MET A 587 -7.27 3.02 17.79
N ASP A 588 -7.16 2.71 16.49
CA ASP A 588 -7.46 3.64 15.39
C ASP A 588 -8.92 4.11 15.43
N ASP A 589 -9.88 3.20 15.64
CA ASP A 589 -11.30 3.53 15.78
C ASP A 589 -11.56 4.46 16.98
N TYR A 590 -10.89 4.20 18.11
CA TYR A 590 -11.00 5.05 19.29
C TYR A 590 -10.40 6.45 19.04
N ILE A 591 -9.22 6.51 18.43
CA ILE A 591 -8.58 7.79 18.09
C ILE A 591 -9.45 8.56 17.10
N ASP A 592 -10.01 7.91 16.08
CA ASP A 592 -10.94 8.56 15.14
C ASP A 592 -12.12 9.16 15.90
N GLY A 593 -12.75 8.41 16.80
CA GLY A 593 -13.81 8.92 17.68
C GLY A 593 -13.41 10.11 18.56
N MET A 594 -12.12 10.33 18.81
CA MET A 594 -11.61 11.45 19.59
C MET A 594 -11.29 12.68 18.71
N VAL A 595 -10.60 12.49 17.58
CA VAL A 595 -10.01 13.59 16.79
C VAL A 595 -10.77 13.95 15.52
N ASN A 596 -11.77 13.16 15.12
CA ASN A 596 -12.48 13.34 13.85
C ASN A 596 -13.14 14.72 13.77
N THR A 597 -12.76 15.51 12.77
CA THR A 597 -13.24 16.88 12.55
C THR A 597 -14.41 16.97 11.58
N SER A 598 -14.84 15.84 11.00
CA SER A 598 -15.99 15.79 10.10
C SER A 598 -17.26 16.23 10.82
N GLN A 599 -18.12 16.90 10.08
CA GLN A 599 -19.36 17.46 10.61
C GLN A 599 -20.47 16.41 10.63
N GLN A 600 -21.26 16.43 11.71
CA GLN A 600 -22.49 15.67 11.86
C GLN A 600 -23.63 16.61 12.26
N GLN A 601 -24.81 16.38 11.70
CA GLN A 601 -26.01 17.10 12.06
C GLN A 601 -26.62 16.50 13.34
N VAL A 602 -26.83 17.35 14.35
CA VAL A 602 -27.50 17.01 15.61
C VAL A 602 -28.66 17.98 15.80
N GLY A 603 -29.87 17.53 15.46
CA GLY A 603 -31.06 18.40 15.40
C GLY A 603 -30.92 19.43 14.27
N THR A 604 -30.94 20.72 14.61
CA THR A 604 -30.75 21.83 13.66
C THR A 604 -29.31 22.36 13.60
N ALA A 605 -28.42 21.86 14.46
CA ALA A 605 -27.03 22.31 14.55
C ALA A 605 -26.06 21.32 13.89
N THR A 606 -24.96 21.86 13.35
CA THR A 606 -23.87 21.09 12.77
C THR A 606 -22.67 21.12 13.71
N VAL A 607 -22.26 19.96 14.21
CA VAL A 607 -21.17 19.82 15.20
C VAL A 607 -20.10 18.85 14.72
N PRO A 608 -18.84 18.98 15.16
CA PRO A 608 -17.81 17.98 14.88
C PRO A 608 -18.15 16.62 15.51
N LYS A 609 -17.77 15.53 14.83
CA LYS A 609 -18.02 14.15 15.28
C LYS A 609 -17.10 13.74 16.45
N GLY A 610 -15.84 14.17 16.44
CA GLY A 610 -14.83 13.78 17.42
C GLY A 610 -15.02 14.46 18.77
N ARG A 611 -14.75 13.75 19.87
CA ARG A 611 -14.93 14.29 21.24
C ARG A 611 -14.06 15.52 21.53
N ILE A 612 -12.79 15.51 21.11
CA ILE A 612 -11.87 16.65 21.31
C ILE A 612 -12.31 17.83 20.46
N ALA A 613 -12.64 17.57 19.19
CA ALA A 613 -13.13 18.59 18.27
C ALA A 613 -14.44 19.22 18.78
N GLY A 614 -15.34 18.42 19.34
CA GLY A 614 -16.57 18.90 19.99
C GLY A 614 -16.31 19.76 21.23
N GLN A 615 -15.32 19.38 22.06
CA GLN A 615 -14.93 20.18 23.23
C GLN A 615 -14.34 21.54 22.84
N ILE A 616 -13.50 21.57 21.79
CA ILE A 616 -12.96 22.81 21.22
C ILE A 616 -14.10 23.68 20.68
N TYR A 617 -15.04 23.09 19.93
CA TYR A 617 -16.20 23.80 19.41
C TYR A 617 -17.06 24.41 20.53
N ALA A 618 -17.26 23.69 21.64
CA ALA A 618 -17.99 24.20 22.79
C ALA A 618 -17.31 25.44 23.40
N TYR A 619 -15.99 25.41 23.58
CA TYR A 619 -15.24 26.58 24.07
C TYR A 619 -15.27 27.75 23.08
N GLN A 620 -15.18 27.50 21.77
CA GLN A 620 -15.32 28.54 20.75
C GLN A 620 -16.70 29.20 20.77
N SER A 621 -17.76 28.40 20.96
CA SER A 621 -19.13 28.91 21.09
C SER A 621 -19.31 29.76 22.35
N GLU A 622 -18.69 29.35 23.46
CA GLU A 622 -18.69 30.12 24.71
C GLU A 622 -17.96 31.45 24.56
N ILE A 623 -16.78 31.46 23.92
CA ILE A 623 -16.04 32.69 23.57
C ILE A 623 -16.93 33.61 22.73
N THR A 624 -17.58 33.09 21.69
CA THR A 624 -18.49 33.88 20.83
C THR A 624 -19.64 34.51 21.62
N SER A 625 -20.18 33.80 22.62
CA SER A 625 -21.21 34.34 23.52
C SER A 625 -20.66 35.45 24.42
N ILE A 626 -19.45 35.26 24.94
CA ILE A 626 -18.74 36.25 25.76
C ILE A 626 -18.44 37.52 24.92
N ASP A 627 -17.95 37.38 23.70
CA ASP A 627 -17.68 38.49 22.77
C ASP A 627 -18.92 39.35 22.53
N LYS A 628 -20.08 38.70 22.35
CA LYS A 628 -21.36 39.40 22.20
C LYS A 628 -21.74 40.19 23.46
N ARG A 629 -21.55 39.60 24.64
CA ARG A 629 -21.81 40.26 25.93
C ARG A 629 -20.89 41.45 26.16
N ILE A 630 -19.61 41.33 25.82
CA ILE A 630 -18.63 42.42 25.87
C ILE A 630 -19.11 43.55 24.95
N SER A 631 -19.40 43.23 23.68
CA SER A 631 -19.86 44.22 22.68
C SER A 631 -21.12 44.97 23.12
N ASP A 632 -22.12 44.27 23.66
CA ASP A 632 -23.35 44.87 24.16
C ASP A 632 -23.11 45.79 25.36
N LEU A 633 -22.21 45.40 26.27
CA LEU A 633 -21.86 46.21 27.44
C LEU A 633 -21.04 47.44 27.04
N GLU A 634 -20.08 47.30 26.14
CA GLU A 634 -19.30 48.42 25.60
C GLU A 634 -20.22 49.47 24.96
N ARG A 635 -21.19 49.05 24.16
CA ARG A 635 -22.19 49.95 23.56
C ARG A 635 -23.02 50.69 24.61
N ARG A 636 -23.41 50.00 25.70
CA ARG A 636 -24.12 50.62 26.82
C ARG A 636 -23.25 51.61 27.58
N LEU A 637 -21.98 51.29 27.80
CA LEU A 637 -21.02 52.16 28.46
C LEU A 637 -20.75 53.41 27.63
N GLU A 638 -20.71 53.30 26.30
CA GLU A 638 -20.54 54.45 25.41
C GLU A 638 -21.72 55.44 25.53
N VAL A 639 -22.96 54.94 25.51
CA VAL A 639 -24.16 55.77 25.71
C VAL A 639 -24.16 56.42 27.10
N ARG A 640 -23.77 55.66 28.14
CA ARG A 640 -23.68 56.17 29.52
C ARG A 640 -22.60 57.23 29.65
N ALA A 641 -21.43 57.04 29.03
CA ALA A 641 -20.35 58.00 29.01
C ALA A 641 -20.84 59.33 28.43
N ARG A 642 -21.47 59.28 27.23
CA ARG A 642 -22.05 60.47 26.59
C ARG A 642 -23.05 61.21 27.49
N GLY A 643 -23.97 60.48 28.11
CA GLY A 643 -24.96 61.08 29.03
C GLY A 643 -24.35 61.69 30.29
N LEU A 644 -23.30 61.08 30.85
CA LEU A 644 -22.56 61.65 31.99
C LEU A 644 -21.84 62.94 31.59
N TYR A 645 -21.14 62.96 30.45
CA TYR A 645 -20.48 64.16 29.95
C TYR A 645 -21.46 65.30 29.67
N GLU A 646 -22.61 65.01 29.05
CA GLU A 646 -23.67 66.02 28.84
C GLU A 646 -24.22 66.57 30.16
N SER A 647 -24.44 65.70 31.15
CA SER A 647 -24.91 66.11 32.48
C SER A 647 -23.89 66.96 33.23
N PHE A 648 -22.61 66.62 33.14
CA PHE A 648 -21.54 67.39 33.77
C PHE A 648 -21.34 68.75 33.08
N ALA A 649 -21.37 68.80 31.75
CA ALA A 649 -21.33 70.06 31.00
C ALA A 649 -22.51 70.98 31.38
N ARG A 650 -23.73 70.45 31.49
CA ARG A 650 -24.90 71.25 31.96
C ARG A 650 -24.76 71.72 33.40
N SER A 651 -24.17 70.89 34.27
CA SER A 651 -23.97 71.24 35.67
C SER A 651 -22.93 72.35 35.82
N GLU A 652 -21.90 72.35 34.99
CA GLU A 652 -20.91 73.42 34.93
C GLU A 652 -21.52 74.75 34.45
N VAL A 653 -22.35 74.73 33.40
CA VAL A 653 -23.07 75.93 32.94
C VAL A 653 -23.93 76.51 34.06
N ARG A 654 -24.68 75.67 34.78
CA ARG A 654 -25.49 76.11 35.93
C ARG A 654 -24.65 76.63 37.08
N LEU A 655 -23.50 76.01 37.37
CA LEU A 655 -22.58 76.50 38.41
C LEU A 655 -21.99 77.85 38.03
N ALA A 656 -21.65 78.06 36.76
CA ALA A 656 -21.20 79.35 36.25
C ALA A 656 -22.31 80.42 36.37
N GLU A 657 -23.56 80.09 36.02
CA GLU A 657 -24.72 80.98 36.20
C GLU A 657 -24.96 81.31 37.69
N LEU A 658 -24.87 80.32 38.57
CA LEU A 658 -25.00 80.52 40.03
C LEU A 658 -23.87 81.37 40.59
N GLN A 659 -22.64 81.21 40.10
CA GLN A 659 -21.53 82.08 40.47
C GLN A 659 -21.71 83.51 39.96
N GLN A 660 -22.22 83.69 38.74
CA GLN A 660 -22.58 85.02 38.23
C GLN A 660 -23.71 85.66 39.05
N GLN A 661 -24.73 84.89 39.45
CA GLN A 661 -25.79 85.36 40.34
C GLN A 661 -25.25 85.69 41.73
N ALA A 662 -24.33 84.89 42.28
CA ALA A 662 -23.70 85.16 43.56
C ALA A 662 -22.82 86.43 43.50
N GLN A 663 -22.08 86.64 42.41
CA GLN A 663 -21.31 87.87 42.18
C GLN A 663 -22.24 89.07 41.99
N TRP A 664 -23.34 88.91 41.26
CA TRP A 664 -24.37 89.93 41.12
C TRP A 664 -24.98 90.28 42.48
N LEU A 665 -25.43 89.29 43.26
CA LEU A 665 -25.94 89.49 44.63
C LEU A 665 -24.90 90.16 45.53
N ALA A 666 -23.63 89.74 45.46
CA ALA A 666 -22.55 90.36 46.21
C ALA A 666 -22.36 91.84 45.83
N SER A 667 -22.43 92.18 44.55
CA SER A 667 -22.35 93.58 44.10
C SER A 667 -23.56 94.42 44.50
N VAL A 668 -24.77 93.84 44.49
CA VAL A 668 -26.00 94.47 45.00
C VAL A 668 -25.93 94.69 46.51
N VAL A 669 -25.45 93.72 47.28
CA VAL A 669 -25.22 93.86 48.73
C VAL A 669 -24.18 94.94 49.01
N THR A 670 -23.12 95.01 48.22
CA THR A 670 -22.09 96.05 48.34
C THR A 670 -22.64 97.44 48.01
N GLN A 671 -23.52 97.57 47.01
CA GLN A 671 -24.23 98.82 46.70
C GLN A 671 -25.24 99.23 47.78
N LEU A 672 -25.90 98.26 48.44
CA LEU A 672 -26.79 98.50 49.57
C LEU A 672 -26.02 98.93 50.84
N GLN A 673 -24.79 98.46 51.03
CA GLN A 673 -23.90 98.92 52.11
C GLN A 673 -23.22 100.27 51.82
N GLY A 674 -23.20 100.72 50.56
CA GLY A 674 -22.67 102.04 50.15
C GLY A 674 -23.64 103.21 50.32
N LYS A 675 -24.87 102.98 50.83
CA LYS A 675 -25.82 104.03 51.24
C LYS A 675 -26.20 103.85 52.71
N SER A 676 -25.27 104.17 53.60
CA SER A 676 -25.56 104.60 54.98
C SER A 676 -24.72 105.81 55.31
#